data_AF-A0A9R0V9F8-F1
#
_entry.id   AF-A0A9R0V9F8-F1
#
_cell.length_a   1.000
_cell.length_b   1.000
_cell.length_c   1.000
_cell.angle_alpha   90.00
_cell.angle_beta   90.00
_cell.angle_gamma   90.00
#
_symmetry.space_group_name_H-M   'P 1'
#
loop_
_entity.id
_entity.type
_entity.pdbx_description
1 polymer ?
#
loop_
_entity_poly.entity_id
_entity_poly.type
_entity_poly.pdbx_seq_one_letter_code
_entity_poly.pdbx_strand_id
1 'polypeptide(L)'
;MDRARNFIPGPNQELLDAKPLRSLAPMFPAPMGVNINQSSTSPLVVVTPVGQFPTGFGAGSLPAFGPFTTFSATANAFSPAGTSANVPIDVTPVSAYKTRSSGVTPLNDDGEPYSVSQTSASERQAKRSAGLAAEGSNGVKVKRPKPIYKNHVSGKLLAFLPTSDSTPREAVEAVHMTFEALRRRHLQMDETLDARRRADLKAGAIMMASDIRANVGKRVGTAPGVEIGDIFYFRMELCIIGLHAPSMSGIDYMSAKFGNGEDSVAICIVAAGGYENDDDDTDTLVYSGSGGNSRNTEERHDQKLERGNLALERSLHRKNEIRVVRGFKDPATLAGKIYIYDGLYKIQESWKERTKFGINCFKYRLQREPGQRDGAAIWKRTQRWIQNASTRGKVIQHDLSSGAETFPVCVVNEEDHEKGPGHFTYTTEVKYPRPLSSMKALQGCGCQSVCLPGDANCACGQHNEGDLPYSSAGVLVCRKPVIYECGEACHCSLNCRNRVSQKGIRYHFEVFRTTNRGWGLRCWDPIRAGAFVCEYAGEVIDELQVNLNDSEDDYIFQTVCPGEKTLKWNSGPELIGEESTYVSPDEFQPLPIKISAKQIGNVSRFMNHSCSPNVFWQPVQYDHGDDKHPHIMFFALNHIPPMTELTYDYDVSAAT
;
A
#
# COMPACT_ATOMS: atom_id res chain seq x y z
N MET A 1 -28.09 12.38 50.09
CA MET A 1 -27.36 13.61 50.43
C MET A 1 -26.83 14.17 49.12
N ASP A 2 -27.69 14.79 48.31
CA ASP A 2 -28.07 16.22 48.37
C ASP A 2 -26.82 17.10 48.21
N ARG A 3 -26.67 18.04 47.27
CA ARG A 3 -27.66 18.77 46.46
C ARG A 3 -26.92 19.52 45.32
N ALA A 4 -27.64 19.76 44.24
CA ALA A 4 -27.26 20.60 43.11
C ALA A 4 -27.00 22.07 43.50
N ARG A 5 -26.10 22.74 42.75
CA ARG A 5 -26.09 24.21 42.61
C ARG A 5 -26.53 24.56 41.20
N ASN A 6 -27.74 25.12 41.13
CA ASN A 6 -28.28 25.82 39.97
C ASN A 6 -27.51 27.13 39.79
N PHE A 7 -27.06 27.41 38.57
CA PHE A 7 -26.67 28.76 38.15
C PHE A 7 -27.77 29.29 37.22
N ILE A 8 -28.43 30.38 37.63
CA ILE A 8 -29.38 31.15 36.84
C ILE A 8 -28.69 32.47 36.50
N PRO A 9 -28.44 32.79 35.22
CA PRO A 9 -28.10 34.15 34.82
C PRO A 9 -29.37 35.00 34.68
N GLY A 10 -29.38 36.16 35.34
CA GLY A 10 -30.38 37.22 35.15
C GLY A 10 -30.14 38.03 33.87
N PRO A 11 -31.08 38.91 33.49
CA PRO A 11 -31.16 39.49 32.16
C PRO A 11 -30.25 40.72 32.06
N ASN A 12 -29.13 40.58 31.35
CA ASN A 12 -28.44 41.61 30.56
C ASN A 12 -27.04 41.10 30.18
N GLN A 13 -27.00 40.22 29.19
CA GLN A 13 -25.80 39.99 28.40
C GLN A 13 -26.21 39.86 26.93
N GLU A 14 -25.66 40.74 26.12
CA GLU A 14 -26.03 40.97 24.73
C GLU A 14 -25.83 39.71 23.87
N LEU A 15 -26.92 39.29 23.20
CA LEU A 15 -26.91 38.34 22.11
C LEU A 15 -26.25 39.00 20.89
N LEU A 16 -25.02 38.59 20.56
CA LEU A 16 -24.47 38.85 19.22
C LEU A 16 -25.16 37.90 18.23
N ASP A 17 -26.17 38.44 17.57
CA ASP A 17 -26.81 37.85 16.38
C ASP A 17 -25.77 37.62 15.28
N ALA A 18 -25.32 36.38 15.11
CA ALA A 18 -24.55 35.97 13.94
C ALA A 18 -25.48 35.90 12.72
N LYS A 19 -25.60 37.03 12.01
CA LYS A 19 -26.22 37.07 10.67
C LYS A 19 -25.38 36.25 9.68
N PRO A 20 -26.02 35.49 8.76
CA PRO A 20 -25.30 34.78 7.71
C PRO A 20 -24.58 35.78 6.80
N LEU A 21 -23.28 35.53 6.56
CA LEU A 21 -22.47 36.32 5.64
C LEU A 21 -23.08 36.26 4.24
N ARG A 22 -23.46 37.44 3.74
CA ARG A 22 -24.00 37.65 2.39
C ARG A 22 -22.95 37.27 1.35
N SER A 23 -23.36 36.45 0.40
CA SER A 23 -22.68 36.24 -0.88
C SER A 23 -22.40 37.59 -1.55
N LEU A 24 -21.12 37.85 -1.85
CA LEU A 24 -20.73 38.95 -2.72
C LEU A 24 -20.74 38.42 -4.17
N ALA A 25 -21.81 38.70 -4.88
CA ALA A 25 -21.82 38.60 -6.34
C ALA A 25 -20.95 39.73 -6.94
N PRO A 26 -20.15 39.48 -7.98
CA PRO A 26 -19.45 40.55 -8.67
C PRO A 26 -20.45 41.46 -9.40
N MET A 27 -20.42 42.76 -9.12
CA MET A 27 -21.04 43.79 -9.94
C MET A 27 -20.08 44.16 -11.07
N PHE A 28 -20.50 43.97 -12.32
CA PHE A 28 -19.80 44.53 -13.48
C PHE A 28 -20.16 46.02 -13.64
N PRO A 29 -19.21 46.91 -13.96
CA PRO A 29 -19.56 48.27 -14.41
C PRO A 29 -20.17 48.20 -15.81
N ALA A 30 -21.37 48.76 -15.98
CA ALA A 30 -21.98 48.96 -17.28
C ALA A 30 -21.23 50.05 -18.07
N PRO A 31 -20.92 49.85 -19.37
CA PRO A 31 -20.53 50.95 -20.24
C PRO A 31 -21.76 51.73 -20.71
N MET A 32 -21.70 53.06 -20.57
CA MET A 32 -22.66 53.96 -21.20
C MET A 32 -22.50 53.96 -22.72
N GLY A 33 -23.63 53.72 -23.41
CA GLY A 33 -23.99 54.43 -24.62
C GLY A 33 -23.76 53.73 -25.96
N VAL A 34 -24.68 52.85 -26.39
CA VAL A 34 -25.28 52.89 -27.74
C VAL A 34 -26.70 52.35 -27.63
N ASN A 35 -27.65 53.03 -28.26
CA ASN A 35 -29.08 52.72 -28.24
C ASN A 35 -29.54 52.33 -29.65
N ILE A 36 -30.61 51.51 -29.70
CA ILE A 36 -31.60 51.32 -30.79
C ILE A 36 -31.43 50.09 -31.72
N ASN A 37 -32.37 49.15 -31.50
CA ASN A 37 -33.15 48.32 -32.43
C ASN A 37 -32.48 47.67 -33.65
N GLN A 38 -32.49 46.33 -33.70
CA GLN A 38 -33.28 45.57 -34.70
C GLN A 38 -33.22 44.06 -34.43
N SER A 39 -34.39 43.44 -34.49
CA SER A 39 -34.62 41.99 -34.57
C SER A 39 -34.14 41.40 -35.89
N SER A 40 -33.52 40.22 -35.89
CA SER A 40 -33.86 39.10 -36.79
C SER A 40 -32.97 37.88 -36.56
N THR A 41 -33.53 36.74 -36.93
CA THR A 41 -33.17 35.32 -36.72
C THR A 41 -31.89 34.81 -37.41
N SER A 42 -31.28 33.77 -36.79
CA SER A 42 -30.64 32.50 -37.28
C SER A 42 -30.14 32.37 -38.75
N PRO A 43 -29.09 31.55 -39.09
CA PRO A 43 -29.07 30.11 -38.76
C PRO A 43 -27.71 29.38 -38.59
N LEU A 44 -27.85 28.14 -38.09
CA LEU A 44 -26.90 27.03 -38.09
C LEU A 44 -26.38 26.68 -39.50
N VAL A 45 -25.10 26.29 -39.59
CA VAL A 45 -24.53 25.53 -40.72
C VAL A 45 -23.69 24.37 -40.17
N VAL A 46 -24.07 23.15 -40.56
CA VAL A 46 -23.33 21.90 -40.40
C VAL A 46 -22.63 21.61 -41.72
N VAL A 47 -21.35 21.20 -41.69
CA VAL A 47 -20.64 20.67 -42.87
C VAL A 47 -19.95 19.35 -42.51
N THR A 48 -20.35 18.29 -43.20
CA THR A 48 -19.64 17.01 -43.38
C THR A 48 -18.77 17.05 -44.64
N PRO A 49 -17.67 16.28 -44.74
CA PRO A 49 -17.03 16.03 -46.04
C PRO A 49 -17.03 14.56 -46.45
N VAL A 50 -17.51 14.28 -47.68
CA VAL A 50 -17.15 13.12 -48.51
C VAL A 50 -17.10 13.56 -49.99
N GLY A 51 -16.07 13.07 -50.70
CA GLY A 51 -15.99 12.93 -52.17
C GLY A 51 -14.71 13.53 -52.77
N GLN A 52 -14.05 13.02 -53.82
CA GLN A 52 -14.14 11.83 -54.68
C GLN A 52 -12.88 11.85 -55.60
N PHE A 53 -12.45 10.70 -56.12
CA PHE A 53 -11.35 10.51 -57.10
C PHE A 53 -11.78 10.77 -58.57
N PRO A 54 -10.81 10.86 -59.51
CA PRO A 54 -10.96 10.26 -60.85
C PRO A 54 -9.78 9.35 -61.31
N THR A 55 -10.06 8.54 -62.34
CA THR A 55 -9.41 7.28 -62.78
C THR A 55 -8.86 7.27 -64.23
N GLY A 56 -7.94 6.33 -64.55
CA GLY A 56 -7.73 5.64 -65.86
C GLY A 56 -6.27 5.69 -66.41
N PHE A 57 -5.61 4.69 -67.02
CA PHE A 57 -5.87 3.35 -67.62
C PHE A 57 -4.54 2.53 -67.68
N GLY A 58 -4.46 1.22 -67.34
CA GLY A 58 -4.43 0.02 -68.24
C GLY A 58 -2.99 -0.43 -68.63
N ALA A 59 -2.50 -1.69 -68.60
CA ALA A 59 -3.07 -3.04 -68.58
C ALA A 59 -1.99 -4.10 -68.15
N GLY A 60 -2.41 -5.32 -67.72
CA GLY A 60 -1.56 -6.52 -67.81
C GLY A 60 -1.65 -7.61 -66.71
N SER A 61 -2.63 -8.52 -66.84
CA SER A 61 -2.59 -9.98 -66.56
C SER A 61 -2.45 -10.56 -65.14
N LEU A 62 -3.50 -11.30 -64.73
CA LEU A 62 -3.69 -12.16 -63.53
C LEU A 62 -2.97 -13.54 -63.63
N PRO A 63 -2.86 -14.31 -62.53
CA PRO A 63 -3.90 -15.32 -62.26
C PRO A 63 -4.37 -15.46 -60.79
N ALA A 64 -5.69 -15.66 -60.69
CA ALA A 64 -6.53 -16.45 -59.77
C ALA A 64 -6.15 -16.72 -58.29
N PHE A 65 -7.09 -16.32 -57.40
CA PHE A 65 -7.23 -16.69 -55.99
C PHE A 65 -8.12 -17.93 -55.79
N GLY A 66 -7.82 -18.69 -54.72
CA GLY A 66 -8.72 -19.58 -53.97
C GLY A 66 -8.44 -19.46 -52.46
N PRO A 67 -9.41 -19.76 -51.57
CA PRO A 67 -9.62 -19.00 -50.32
C PRO A 67 -8.81 -19.49 -49.10
N PHE A 68 -8.45 -18.55 -48.24
CA PHE A 68 -7.82 -18.78 -46.93
C PHE A 68 -8.85 -19.09 -45.84
N THR A 69 -8.65 -20.23 -45.18
CA THR A 69 -9.17 -20.55 -43.86
C THR A 69 -8.07 -20.40 -42.81
N THR A 70 -8.46 -19.82 -41.69
CA THR A 70 -7.75 -19.62 -40.41
C THR A 70 -6.83 -20.77 -39.95
N PHE A 71 -5.59 -20.43 -39.57
CA PHE A 71 -4.81 -21.19 -38.58
C PHE A 71 -3.99 -20.27 -37.66
N SER A 72 -4.02 -20.66 -36.39
CA SER A 72 -3.36 -20.09 -35.22
C SER A 72 -1.84 -20.22 -35.29
N ALA A 73 -1.11 -19.18 -34.88
CA ALA A 73 0.35 -19.21 -34.75
C ALA A 73 0.76 -19.14 -33.27
N THR A 74 1.40 -20.22 -32.87
CA THR A 74 2.04 -20.54 -31.58
C THR A 74 3.23 -19.62 -31.27
N ALA A 75 3.29 -19.12 -30.03
CA ALA A 75 4.47 -18.48 -29.47
C ALA A 75 5.42 -19.53 -28.88
N ASN A 76 6.67 -19.53 -29.35
CA ASN A 76 7.76 -20.39 -28.88
C ASN A 76 8.23 -19.99 -27.48
N ALA A 77 8.15 -20.93 -26.53
CA ALA A 77 8.81 -20.85 -25.24
C ALA A 77 10.10 -21.70 -25.26
N PHE A 78 11.24 -21.08 -24.97
CA PHE A 78 12.49 -21.78 -24.69
C PHE A 78 12.60 -22.03 -23.18
N SER A 79 12.73 -23.31 -22.79
CA SER A 79 13.09 -23.75 -21.44
C SER A 79 14.58 -24.07 -21.37
N PRO A 80 15.25 -23.84 -20.23
CA PRO A 80 16.39 -24.65 -19.83
C PRO A 80 15.97 -25.58 -18.68
N ALA A 81 16.25 -26.88 -18.88
CA ALA A 81 16.10 -27.93 -17.90
C ALA A 81 17.06 -27.73 -16.71
N GLY A 82 16.56 -27.96 -15.50
CA GLY A 82 17.33 -27.95 -14.26
C GLY A 82 16.67 -28.85 -13.21
N THR A 83 17.23 -30.04 -13.08
CA THR A 83 17.03 -31.12 -12.10
C THR A 83 16.32 -30.78 -10.79
N SER A 84 15.26 -31.56 -10.49
CA SER A 84 14.59 -31.63 -9.20
C SER A 84 15.49 -32.26 -8.13
N ALA A 85 15.68 -31.58 -7.00
CA ALA A 85 16.11 -32.18 -5.75
C ALA A 85 15.17 -31.73 -4.64
N ASN A 86 14.23 -32.62 -4.29
CA ASN A 86 13.39 -32.52 -3.10
C ASN A 86 14.27 -32.75 -1.86
N VAL A 87 14.36 -31.75 -0.98
CA VAL A 87 14.85 -31.91 0.40
C VAL A 87 13.78 -31.35 1.34
N PRO A 88 13.35 -32.10 2.38
CA PRO A 88 12.30 -31.65 3.28
C PRO A 88 12.82 -30.59 4.23
N ILE A 89 12.12 -29.45 4.32
CA ILE A 89 12.40 -28.38 5.26
C ILE A 89 11.68 -28.70 6.57
N ASP A 90 12.46 -28.96 7.61
CA ASP A 90 11.99 -29.16 8.98
C ASP A 90 11.62 -27.79 9.58
N VAL A 91 10.32 -27.57 9.87
CA VAL A 91 9.80 -26.31 10.45
C VAL A 91 9.24 -26.61 11.82
N THR A 92 9.91 -26.09 12.85
CA THR A 92 9.45 -26.16 14.23
C THR A 92 8.30 -25.15 14.45
N PRO A 93 7.13 -25.56 14.96
CA PRO A 93 6.02 -24.64 15.20
C PRO A 93 6.29 -23.79 16.45
N VAL A 94 6.17 -22.47 16.32
CA VAL A 94 6.18 -21.54 17.47
C VAL A 94 4.80 -21.60 18.13
N SER A 95 4.74 -22.15 19.34
CA SER A 95 3.54 -22.23 20.17
C SER A 95 3.07 -20.83 20.60
N ALA A 96 1.76 -20.61 20.56
CA ALA A 96 1.12 -19.42 21.10
C ALA A 96 1.44 -19.24 22.59
N TYR A 97 1.95 -18.07 22.97
CA TYR A 97 2.16 -17.70 24.36
C TYR A 97 0.81 -17.38 25.01
N LYS A 98 0.52 -18.06 26.15
CA LYS A 98 -0.60 -17.73 27.04
C LYS A 98 -0.25 -16.48 27.85
N THR A 99 -1.08 -15.46 27.78
CA THR A 99 -1.04 -14.27 28.64
C THR A 99 -1.43 -14.67 30.07
N ARG A 100 -0.61 -14.31 31.07
CA ARG A 100 -0.88 -14.53 32.49
C ARG A 100 -1.56 -13.29 33.05
N SER A 101 -2.71 -13.45 33.70
CA SER A 101 -3.47 -12.37 34.34
C SER A 101 -2.76 -11.87 35.60
N SER A 102 -2.52 -10.56 35.70
CA SER A 102 -2.05 -9.90 36.91
C SER A 102 -3.18 -9.84 37.95
N GLY A 103 -3.03 -10.59 39.04
CA GLY A 103 -3.84 -10.46 40.24
C GLY A 103 -3.24 -9.42 41.18
N VAL A 104 -4.10 -8.55 41.73
CA VAL A 104 -3.79 -7.57 42.77
C VAL A 104 -3.62 -8.28 44.11
N THR A 105 -2.59 -7.93 44.88
CA THR A 105 -2.49 -8.23 46.32
C THR A 105 -2.17 -6.96 47.10
N PRO A 106 -2.89 -6.64 48.20
CA PRO A 106 -2.50 -5.61 49.14
C PRO A 106 -1.57 -6.15 50.24
N LEU A 107 -0.84 -5.22 50.85
CA LEU A 107 0.14 -5.37 51.94
C LEU A 107 -0.43 -5.97 53.23
N ASN A 108 0.38 -6.76 53.95
CA ASN A 108 0.74 -6.56 55.37
C ASN A 108 1.69 -7.66 55.90
N ASP A 109 2.82 -7.18 56.42
CA ASP A 109 3.55 -7.47 57.67
C ASP A 109 3.67 -8.85 58.35
N ASP A 110 4.92 -9.07 58.80
CA ASP A 110 5.48 -9.81 59.94
C ASP A 110 5.40 -11.35 60.11
N GLY A 111 6.60 -11.94 60.33
CA GLY A 111 6.81 -13.09 61.24
C GLY A 111 7.54 -14.32 60.68
N GLU A 112 8.87 -14.36 60.81
CA GLU A 112 9.68 -15.60 60.98
C GLU A 112 9.24 -16.36 62.27
N PRO A 113 9.58 -17.65 62.57
CA PRO A 113 10.81 -18.37 62.18
C PRO A 113 10.78 -19.93 62.07
N TYR A 114 11.96 -20.51 61.76
CA TYR A 114 12.50 -21.87 62.09
C TYR A 114 12.12 -23.15 61.30
N SER A 115 13.06 -23.60 60.46
CA SER A 115 13.94 -24.78 60.67
C SER A 115 13.66 -26.21 60.13
N VAL A 116 14.80 -26.80 59.71
CA VAL A 116 15.24 -28.22 59.65
C VAL A 116 14.98 -29.07 58.38
N SER A 117 16.13 -29.48 57.85
CA SER A 117 16.57 -30.49 56.89
C SER A 117 15.85 -31.85 56.77
N GLN A 118 15.97 -32.47 55.58
CA GLN A 118 16.67 -33.77 55.31
C GLN A 118 16.26 -34.34 53.91
N THR A 119 17.22 -34.52 52.98
CA THR A 119 17.75 -35.81 52.43
C THR A 119 16.68 -36.81 51.93
N SER A 120 16.78 -37.60 50.85
CA SER A 120 17.80 -37.93 49.83
C SER A 120 17.19 -39.00 48.90
N ALA A 121 17.69 -39.07 47.65
CA ALA A 121 17.90 -40.26 46.80
C ALA A 121 16.74 -41.17 46.34
N SER A 122 16.69 -41.43 45.03
CA SER A 122 16.85 -42.80 44.49
C SER A 122 17.20 -42.78 43.00
N GLU A 123 18.29 -43.48 42.67
CA GLU A 123 18.83 -43.74 41.34
C GLU A 123 18.02 -44.80 40.58
N ARG A 124 18.13 -44.84 39.25
CA ARG A 124 18.23 -46.10 38.51
C ARG A 124 19.01 -45.94 37.21
N GLN A 125 19.95 -46.87 37.04
CA GLN A 125 21.08 -46.89 36.12
C GLN A 125 20.73 -47.31 34.68
N ALA A 126 21.70 -46.97 33.83
CA ALA A 126 21.86 -47.22 32.41
C ALA A 126 22.06 -48.69 32.01
N LYS A 127 21.89 -48.96 30.70
CA LYS A 127 22.50 -50.09 30.00
C LYS A 127 23.14 -49.63 28.69
N ARG A 128 24.45 -49.85 28.57
CA ARG A 128 25.30 -49.64 27.39
C ARG A 128 25.16 -50.81 26.40
N SER A 129 25.39 -50.52 25.12
CA SER A 129 26.05 -51.45 24.19
C SER A 129 27.05 -50.65 23.34
N ALA A 130 28.19 -51.27 23.04
CA ALA A 130 29.38 -50.66 22.45
C ALA A 130 29.79 -51.39 21.17
N GLY A 131 30.47 -50.67 20.27
CA GLY A 131 31.44 -51.22 19.32
C GLY A 131 31.27 -50.79 17.86
N LEU A 132 32.06 -49.83 17.39
CA LEU A 132 33.24 -50.05 16.53
C LEU A 132 33.76 -48.70 15.98
N ALA A 133 35.09 -48.57 15.98
CA ALA A 133 35.83 -47.36 15.68
C ALA A 133 36.21 -47.25 14.19
N ALA A 134 36.28 -46.01 13.69
CA ALA A 134 37.14 -45.63 12.57
C ALA A 134 37.56 -44.16 12.77
N GLU A 135 38.87 -43.92 12.63
CA GLU A 135 39.58 -42.67 12.86
C GLU A 135 39.25 -41.59 11.82
N GLY A 136 39.38 -40.30 12.22
CA GLY A 136 39.38 -39.20 11.25
C GLY A 136 39.17 -37.80 11.82
N SER A 137 40.27 -37.20 12.31
CA SER A 137 40.62 -35.75 12.27
C SER A 137 39.71 -34.68 12.92
N ASN A 138 40.39 -33.83 13.69
CA ASN A 138 39.88 -32.71 14.49
C ASN A 138 39.14 -31.63 13.67
N GLY A 139 37.95 -31.26 14.14
CA GLY A 139 37.27 -30.02 13.79
C GLY A 139 36.53 -29.47 15.01
N VAL A 140 37.09 -28.44 15.65
CA VAL A 140 36.47 -27.72 16.76
C VAL A 140 35.15 -27.10 16.28
N LYS A 141 34.01 -27.68 16.66
CA LYS A 141 32.70 -27.07 16.45
C LYS A 141 32.53 -25.91 17.44
N VAL A 142 32.91 -24.72 17.02
CA VAL A 142 32.51 -23.47 17.68
C VAL A 142 30.99 -23.34 17.54
N LYS A 143 30.25 -23.60 18.63
CA LYS A 143 28.82 -23.26 18.73
C LYS A 143 28.70 -21.74 18.66
N ARG A 144 28.19 -21.20 17.54
CA ARG A 144 27.77 -19.80 17.47
C ARG A 144 26.60 -19.59 18.46
N PRO A 145 26.62 -18.53 19.30
CA PRO A 145 25.51 -18.24 20.19
C PRO A 145 24.27 -17.81 19.39
N LYS A 146 23.08 -18.19 19.89
CA LYS A 146 21.80 -17.64 19.43
C LYS A 146 21.79 -16.14 19.72
N PRO A 147 21.28 -15.26 18.82
CA PRO A 147 21.19 -13.85 19.14
C PRO A 147 20.14 -13.67 20.24
N ILE A 148 20.60 -13.25 21.41
CA ILE A 148 19.78 -12.79 22.51
C ILE A 148 19.40 -11.35 22.16
N TYR A 149 18.23 -11.15 21.54
CA TYR A 149 17.62 -9.82 21.42
C TYR A 149 16.99 -9.46 22.77
N LYS A 150 17.85 -9.29 23.77
CA LYS A 150 17.53 -8.59 25.01
C LYS A 150 18.79 -7.85 25.40
N ASN A 151 18.83 -6.57 25.07
CA ASN A 151 19.50 -5.55 25.87
C ASN A 151 18.99 -4.16 25.44
N HIS A 152 18.47 -3.44 26.43
CA HIS A 152 18.29 -1.99 26.54
C HIS A 152 18.47 -1.14 25.27
N VAL A 153 17.36 -0.83 24.60
CA VAL A 153 17.25 0.41 23.81
C VAL A 153 16.61 1.47 24.71
N SER A 154 17.37 1.95 25.71
CA SER A 154 16.96 3.10 26.50
C SER A 154 17.16 4.38 25.69
N GLY A 155 16.09 5.13 25.46
CA GLY A 155 16.15 6.56 25.14
C GLY A 155 15.86 7.00 23.69
N LYS A 156 16.11 6.17 22.67
CA LYS A 156 15.83 6.51 21.25
C LYS A 156 14.57 5.85 20.66
N LEU A 157 13.81 5.10 21.47
CA LEU A 157 12.66 4.30 21.04
C LEU A 157 11.37 5.11 20.75
N LEU A 158 11.38 6.42 20.98
CA LEU A 158 10.19 7.28 20.89
C LEU A 158 9.79 7.66 19.46
N ALA A 159 10.60 7.35 18.44
CA ALA A 159 10.25 7.64 17.05
C ALA A 159 9.22 6.66 16.45
N PHE A 160 8.99 5.49 17.07
CA PHE A 160 8.20 4.38 16.52
C PHE A 160 6.80 4.25 17.09
N LEU A 161 6.50 4.96 18.18
CA LEU A 161 5.27 4.75 18.91
C LEU A 161 4.31 5.91 18.68
N PRO A 162 3.00 5.61 18.52
CA PRO A 162 1.98 6.64 18.53
C PRO A 162 2.10 7.45 19.82
N THR A 163 2.14 8.78 19.72
CA THR A 163 2.12 9.66 20.90
C THR A 163 0.80 9.48 21.64
N SER A 164 0.74 9.89 22.91
CA SER A 164 -0.52 9.83 23.70
C SER A 164 -1.70 10.53 23.02
N ASP A 165 -1.40 11.46 22.12
CA ASP A 165 -2.37 12.32 21.44
C ASP A 165 -2.76 11.80 20.04
N SER A 166 -2.11 10.73 19.58
CA SER A 166 -2.36 10.16 18.25
C SER A 166 -3.74 9.54 18.13
N THR A 167 -4.39 9.77 17.00
CA THR A 167 -5.65 9.09 16.67
C THR A 167 -5.41 7.59 16.43
N PRO A 168 -6.43 6.73 16.59
CA PRO A 168 -6.27 5.31 16.27
C PRO A 168 -5.81 5.05 14.83
N ARG A 169 -6.17 5.93 13.88
CA ARG A 169 -5.74 5.82 12.47
C ARG A 169 -4.24 6.08 12.34
N GLU A 170 -3.76 7.18 12.89
CA GLU A 170 -2.32 7.52 12.90
C GLU A 170 -1.49 6.42 13.57
N ALA A 171 -2.01 5.83 14.65
CA ALA A 171 -1.35 4.71 15.32
C ALA A 171 -1.21 3.47 14.43
N VAL A 172 -2.28 3.09 13.71
CA VAL A 172 -2.25 1.96 12.77
C VAL A 172 -1.30 2.26 11.60
N GLU A 173 -1.35 3.47 11.06
CA GLU A 173 -0.48 3.91 9.95
C GLU A 173 0.99 3.91 10.37
N ALA A 174 1.34 4.45 11.54
CA ALA A 174 2.70 4.45 12.05
C ALA A 174 3.25 3.02 12.20
N VAL A 175 2.47 2.12 12.83
CA VAL A 175 2.84 0.72 13.00
C VAL A 175 3.02 0.02 11.65
N HIS A 176 2.14 0.25 10.68
CA HIS A 176 2.25 -0.35 9.35
C HIS A 176 3.43 0.21 8.55
N MET A 177 3.69 1.51 8.62
CA MET A 177 4.86 2.15 8.03
C MET A 177 6.15 1.57 8.61
N THR A 178 6.25 1.40 9.93
CA THR A 178 7.41 0.76 10.57
C THR A 178 7.60 -0.69 10.14
N PHE A 179 6.51 -1.45 10.02
CA PHE A 179 6.56 -2.81 9.50
C PHE A 179 7.12 -2.84 8.07
N GLU A 180 6.61 -1.96 7.20
CA GLU A 180 7.03 -1.91 5.81
C GLU A 180 8.47 -1.43 5.65
N ALA A 181 8.92 -0.43 6.40
CA ALA A 181 10.32 0.02 6.40
C ALA A 181 11.27 -1.12 6.79
N LEU A 182 10.99 -1.81 7.91
CA LEU A 182 11.79 -2.94 8.36
C LEU A 182 11.76 -4.12 7.37
N ARG A 183 10.59 -4.40 6.77
CA ARG A 183 10.44 -5.44 5.75
C ARG A 183 11.25 -5.14 4.50
N ARG A 184 11.18 -3.90 3.98
CA ARG A 184 11.93 -3.48 2.79
C ARG A 184 13.43 -3.53 3.04
N ARG A 185 13.90 -3.10 4.22
CA ARG A 185 15.31 -3.21 4.59
C ARG A 185 15.79 -4.65 4.68
N HIS A 186 15.02 -5.54 5.31
CA HIS A 186 15.36 -6.97 5.34
C HIS A 186 15.36 -7.60 3.95
N LEU A 187 14.46 -7.20 3.06
CA LEU A 187 14.45 -7.65 1.67
C LEU A 187 15.75 -7.23 0.96
N GLN A 188 16.18 -5.97 1.11
CA GLN A 188 17.42 -5.45 0.54
C GLN A 188 18.65 -6.24 1.06
N MET A 189 18.73 -6.49 2.37
CA MET A 189 19.81 -7.30 2.95
C MET A 189 19.80 -8.75 2.46
N ASP A 190 18.62 -9.36 2.37
CA ASP A 190 18.46 -10.74 1.89
C ASP A 190 18.85 -10.87 0.41
N GLU A 191 18.54 -9.86 -0.42
CA GLU A 191 18.96 -9.82 -1.82
C GLU A 191 20.48 -9.70 -1.97
N THR A 192 21.17 -8.95 -1.11
CA THR A 192 22.64 -8.88 -1.07
C THR A 192 23.29 -10.20 -0.66
N LEU A 193 22.60 -11.00 0.18
CA LEU A 193 23.08 -12.30 0.64
C LEU A 193 22.59 -13.49 -0.20
N ASP A 194 21.85 -13.23 -1.28
CA ASP A 194 21.10 -14.22 -2.09
C ASP A 194 20.30 -15.22 -1.22
N ALA A 195 19.72 -14.72 -0.13
CA ALA A 195 18.99 -15.51 0.84
C ALA A 195 17.48 -15.38 0.59
N ARG A 196 16.80 -16.45 0.13
CA ARG A 196 15.33 -16.45 0.05
C ARG A 196 14.72 -16.63 1.43
N ARG A 197 14.58 -15.54 2.18
CA ARG A 197 13.93 -15.52 3.49
C ARG A 197 12.66 -14.67 3.47
N ARG A 198 11.70 -15.07 4.29
CA ARG A 198 10.42 -14.38 4.46
C ARG A 198 10.62 -13.09 5.25
N ALA A 199 10.99 -12.02 4.55
CA ALA A 199 11.23 -10.69 5.15
C ALA A 199 10.02 -10.19 5.96
N ASP A 200 8.80 -10.53 5.51
CA ASP A 200 7.55 -10.26 6.22
C ASP A 200 7.52 -10.91 7.62
N LEU A 201 7.95 -12.17 7.73
CA LEU A 201 7.98 -12.88 9.01
C LEU A 201 9.08 -12.38 9.93
N LYS A 202 10.24 -11.98 9.38
CA LYS A 202 11.34 -11.39 10.16
C LYS A 202 10.92 -10.05 10.77
N ALA A 203 10.40 -9.14 9.94
CA ALA A 203 9.93 -7.85 10.40
C ALA A 203 8.83 -8.01 11.47
N GLY A 204 7.85 -8.88 11.21
CA GLY A 204 6.81 -9.19 12.18
C GLY A 204 7.34 -9.77 13.49
N ALA A 205 8.30 -10.68 13.45
CA ALA A 205 8.90 -11.26 14.65
C ALA A 205 9.65 -10.22 15.49
N ILE A 206 10.41 -9.31 14.86
CA ILE A 206 11.14 -8.24 15.54
C ILE A 206 10.14 -7.27 16.19
N MET A 207 9.13 -6.81 15.45
CA MET A 207 8.12 -5.91 15.99
C MET A 207 7.33 -6.54 17.14
N MET A 208 6.94 -7.82 17.02
CA MET A 208 6.28 -8.54 18.12
C MET A 208 7.18 -8.70 19.34
N ALA A 209 8.48 -8.93 19.16
CA ALA A 209 9.44 -9.03 20.26
C ALA A 209 9.65 -7.68 20.97
N SER A 210 9.50 -6.58 20.23
CA SER A 210 9.60 -5.20 20.73
C SER A 210 8.25 -4.61 21.20
N ASP A 211 7.19 -5.41 21.23
CA ASP A 211 5.82 -5.01 21.60
C ASP A 211 5.23 -3.87 20.72
N ILE A 212 5.67 -3.77 19.46
CA ILE A 212 5.20 -2.77 18.49
C ILE A 212 4.06 -3.37 17.67
N ARG A 213 2.82 -3.15 18.13
CA ARG A 213 1.60 -3.63 17.47
C ARG A 213 0.43 -2.69 17.72
N ALA A 214 -0.43 -2.52 16.73
CA ALA A 214 -1.72 -1.88 16.94
C ALA A 214 -2.75 -2.91 17.43
N ASN A 215 -3.79 -2.44 18.14
CA ASN A 215 -4.93 -3.25 18.56
C ASN A 215 -4.55 -4.57 19.26
N VAL A 216 -3.66 -4.52 20.27
CA VAL A 216 -3.15 -5.71 21.00
C VAL A 216 -4.28 -6.56 21.59
N GLY A 217 -5.35 -5.93 22.09
CA GLY A 217 -6.52 -6.60 22.64
C GLY A 217 -7.55 -7.00 21.57
N LYS A 218 -7.93 -8.29 21.58
CA LYS A 218 -9.03 -8.80 20.75
C LYS A 218 -10.37 -8.17 21.13
N ARG A 219 -11.19 -7.90 20.12
CA ARG A 219 -12.54 -7.31 20.28
C ARG A 219 -13.48 -7.76 19.16
N VAL A 220 -14.78 -7.74 19.46
CA VAL A 220 -15.88 -7.87 18.50
C VAL A 220 -16.11 -6.52 17.81
N GLY A 221 -16.60 -6.53 16.56
CA GLY A 221 -16.91 -5.30 15.81
C GLY A 221 -15.68 -4.70 15.14
N THR A 222 -15.63 -3.38 15.04
CA THR A 222 -14.55 -2.65 14.34
C THR A 222 -13.19 -2.77 15.03
N ALA A 223 -12.11 -2.71 14.24
CA ALA A 223 -10.76 -2.52 14.75
C ALA A 223 -10.41 -1.02 14.65
N PRO A 224 -10.20 -0.30 15.77
CA PRO A 224 -9.87 1.12 15.76
C PRO A 224 -8.71 1.44 14.81
N GLY A 225 -8.89 2.46 13.97
CA GLY A 225 -7.90 2.91 13.00
C GLY A 225 -7.81 2.11 11.69
N VAL A 226 -8.50 0.98 11.60
CA VAL A 226 -8.55 0.13 10.39
C VAL A 226 -9.87 0.37 9.67
N GLU A 227 -9.79 0.80 8.41
CA GLU A 227 -10.95 1.24 7.64
C GLU A 227 -11.33 0.24 6.55
N ILE A 228 -12.61 0.15 6.25
CA ILE A 228 -13.12 -0.69 5.17
C ILE A 228 -12.51 -0.22 3.85
N GLY A 229 -11.92 -1.14 3.11
CA GLY A 229 -11.15 -0.87 1.89
C GLY A 229 -9.64 -0.90 2.10
N ASP A 230 -9.13 -0.83 3.34
CA ASP A 230 -7.69 -0.98 3.60
C ASP A 230 -7.17 -2.30 3.02
N ILE A 231 -6.00 -2.24 2.38
CA ILE A 231 -5.37 -3.36 1.69
C ILE A 231 -4.05 -3.77 2.36
N PHE A 232 -3.77 -5.07 2.33
CA PHE A 232 -2.56 -5.69 2.90
C PHE A 232 -2.04 -6.77 1.96
N TYR A 233 -0.74 -7.04 1.96
CA TYR A 233 -0.13 -8.05 1.07
C TYR A 233 0.34 -9.30 1.81
N PHE A 234 0.54 -9.20 3.12
CA PHE A 234 0.98 -10.28 3.98
C PHE A 234 0.02 -10.50 5.14
N ARG A 235 -0.20 -11.77 5.52
CA ARG A 235 -0.97 -12.12 6.72
C ARG A 235 -0.35 -11.52 7.99
N MET A 236 0.97 -11.31 7.97
CA MET A 236 1.68 -10.70 9.08
C MET A 236 1.28 -9.25 9.33
N GLU A 237 0.96 -8.48 8.28
CA GLU A 237 0.45 -7.10 8.43
C GLU A 237 -0.83 -7.11 9.26
N LEU A 238 -1.78 -7.99 8.92
CA LEU A 238 -3.04 -8.18 9.64
C LEU A 238 -2.84 -8.55 11.12
N CYS A 239 -1.76 -9.29 11.43
CA CYS A 239 -1.40 -9.64 12.81
C CYS A 239 -0.82 -8.45 13.58
N ILE A 240 0.02 -7.64 12.93
CA ILE A 240 0.71 -6.49 13.52
C ILE A 240 -0.27 -5.32 13.74
N ILE A 241 -1.20 -5.08 12.81
CA ILE A 241 -2.25 -4.05 12.97
C ILE A 241 -3.42 -4.49 13.89
N GLY A 242 -3.48 -5.79 14.22
CA GLY A 242 -4.48 -6.39 15.11
C GLY A 242 -5.87 -6.58 14.49
N LEU A 243 -5.98 -6.61 13.16
CA LEU A 243 -7.23 -6.95 12.47
C LEU A 243 -7.55 -8.45 12.57
N HIS A 244 -6.53 -9.30 12.48
CA HIS A 244 -6.63 -10.76 12.54
C HIS A 244 -5.36 -11.38 13.16
N ALA A 245 -5.47 -11.99 14.35
CA ALA A 245 -4.31 -12.44 15.11
C ALA A 245 -3.59 -13.69 14.56
N PRO A 246 -4.27 -14.75 14.08
CA PRO A 246 -3.58 -15.91 13.50
C PRO A 246 -2.90 -15.58 12.16
N SER A 247 -1.63 -15.97 12.02
CA SER A 247 -0.86 -15.75 10.78
C SER A 247 -1.21 -16.75 9.66
N MET A 248 -1.82 -17.89 9.99
CA MET A 248 -2.13 -18.96 9.04
C MET A 248 -3.61 -19.36 9.02
N SER A 249 -4.25 -19.51 10.18
CA SER A 249 -5.65 -19.89 10.27
C SER A 249 -6.56 -18.82 9.66
N GLY A 250 -7.67 -19.25 9.05
CA GLY A 250 -8.65 -18.33 8.45
C GLY A 250 -9.69 -17.77 9.43
N ILE A 251 -9.79 -18.31 10.65
CA ILE A 251 -10.78 -17.89 11.66
C ILE A 251 -10.04 -17.41 12.91
N ASP A 252 -10.32 -16.18 13.31
CA ASP A 252 -9.93 -15.60 14.59
C ASP A 252 -11.16 -15.50 15.51
N TYR A 253 -10.95 -15.87 16.77
CA TYR A 253 -12.00 -15.91 17.78
C TYR A 253 -11.48 -15.51 19.16
N MET A 254 -12.40 -15.14 20.03
CA MET A 254 -12.12 -14.81 21.43
C MET A 254 -13.21 -15.37 22.33
N SER A 255 -12.92 -15.47 23.62
CA SER A 255 -13.96 -15.64 24.62
C SER A 255 -14.58 -14.28 24.94
N ALA A 256 -15.91 -14.22 24.94
CA ALA A 256 -16.66 -13.01 25.29
C ALA A 256 -17.77 -13.37 26.28
N LYS A 257 -18.04 -12.45 27.21
CA LYS A 257 -19.12 -12.58 28.18
C LYS A 257 -20.44 -12.15 27.56
N PHE A 258 -21.42 -13.04 27.57
CA PHE A 258 -22.79 -12.76 27.14
C PHE A 258 -23.72 -13.07 28.32
N GLY A 259 -24.13 -12.04 29.06
CA GLY A 259 -24.88 -12.21 30.31
C GLY A 259 -24.05 -12.96 31.35
N ASN A 260 -24.59 -14.05 31.90
CA ASN A 260 -23.95 -14.84 32.95
C ASN A 260 -22.97 -15.93 32.44
N GLY A 261 -22.82 -16.08 31.11
CA GLY A 261 -21.97 -17.11 30.50
C GLY A 261 -20.82 -16.53 29.68
N GLU A 262 -19.74 -17.31 29.52
CA GLU A 262 -18.61 -17.01 28.63
C GLU A 262 -18.67 -17.95 27.43
N ASP A 263 -18.76 -17.38 26.23
CA ASP A 263 -18.78 -18.13 24.98
C ASP A 263 -17.61 -17.73 24.08
N SER A 264 -17.11 -18.70 23.32
CA SER A 264 -16.18 -18.42 22.22
C SER A 264 -16.94 -17.91 21.00
N VAL A 265 -16.65 -16.70 20.54
CA VAL A 265 -17.26 -16.11 19.34
C VAL A 265 -16.19 -15.73 18.32
N ALA A 266 -16.51 -15.89 17.04
CA ALA A 266 -15.66 -15.45 15.96
C ALA A 266 -15.65 -13.91 15.88
N ILE A 267 -14.48 -13.34 15.62
CA ILE A 267 -14.29 -11.88 15.53
C ILE A 267 -13.77 -11.42 14.18
N CYS A 268 -13.03 -12.28 13.47
CA CYS A 268 -12.50 -11.97 12.15
C CYS A 268 -12.32 -13.26 11.35
N ILE A 269 -12.66 -13.24 10.07
CA ILE A 269 -12.39 -14.32 9.12
C ILE A 269 -11.62 -13.80 7.91
N VAL A 270 -10.79 -14.68 7.32
CA VAL A 270 -10.03 -14.39 6.10
C VAL A 270 -10.39 -15.38 5.02
N ALA A 271 -11.15 -14.91 4.03
CA ALA A 271 -11.58 -15.67 2.87
C ALA A 271 -10.58 -15.48 1.73
N ALA A 272 -9.59 -16.38 1.60
CA ALA A 272 -8.50 -16.25 0.65
C ALA A 272 -8.27 -17.51 -0.20
N GLY A 273 -9.32 -18.23 -0.60
CA GLY A 273 -9.23 -19.36 -1.54
C GLY A 273 -8.49 -20.61 -1.02
N GLY A 274 -8.39 -20.78 0.31
CA GLY A 274 -7.90 -22.04 0.91
C GLY A 274 -8.92 -23.17 0.91
N TYR A 275 -10.20 -22.82 0.67
CA TYR A 275 -11.35 -23.68 0.53
C TYR A 275 -12.26 -23.08 -0.55
N GLU A 276 -13.14 -23.88 -1.15
CA GLU A 276 -14.15 -23.40 -2.09
C GLU A 276 -15.18 -22.54 -1.34
N ASN A 277 -15.06 -21.22 -1.45
CA ASN A 277 -16.03 -20.26 -0.93
C ASN A 277 -16.82 -19.70 -2.12
N ASP A 278 -18.12 -19.46 -1.92
CA ASP A 278 -18.92 -18.69 -2.88
C ASP A 278 -18.87 -17.23 -2.44
N ASP A 279 -18.19 -16.43 -3.26
CA ASP A 279 -17.85 -15.06 -2.97
C ASP A 279 -18.10 -14.12 -4.15
N ASP A 280 -18.92 -14.56 -5.13
CA ASP A 280 -19.28 -13.80 -6.33
C ASP A 280 -20.12 -12.56 -6.01
N ASP A 281 -21.02 -12.69 -5.02
CA ASP A 281 -21.76 -11.56 -4.43
C ASP A 281 -20.83 -10.69 -3.55
N THR A 282 -21.03 -9.38 -3.59
CA THR A 282 -20.32 -8.41 -2.76
C THR A 282 -20.86 -8.36 -1.33
N ASP A 283 -22.16 -8.61 -1.14
CA ASP A 283 -22.83 -8.47 0.17
C ASP A 283 -23.05 -9.80 0.89
N THR A 284 -23.00 -10.91 0.15
CA THR A 284 -23.07 -12.26 0.70
C THR A 284 -21.68 -12.93 0.64
N LEU A 285 -21.40 -13.79 1.62
CA LEU A 285 -20.25 -14.68 1.59
C LEU A 285 -20.65 -16.05 2.15
N VAL A 286 -20.44 -17.12 1.38
CA VAL A 286 -20.54 -18.48 1.90
C VAL A 286 -19.14 -18.96 2.25
N TYR A 287 -18.86 -18.98 3.56
CA TYR A 287 -17.55 -19.32 4.10
C TYR A 287 -17.48 -20.79 4.53
N SER A 288 -16.41 -21.46 4.11
CA SER A 288 -16.11 -22.83 4.54
C SER A 288 -15.35 -22.86 5.85
N GLY A 289 -15.81 -23.70 6.78
CA GLY A 289 -15.15 -24.00 8.03
C GLY A 289 -13.73 -24.53 7.84
N SER A 290 -12.96 -24.53 8.92
CA SER A 290 -11.56 -24.99 8.92
C SER A 290 -11.43 -26.44 9.41
N GLY A 291 -10.41 -27.14 8.94
CA GLY A 291 -10.08 -28.51 9.37
C GLY A 291 -10.31 -29.53 8.25
N GLY A 292 -9.83 -30.75 8.48
CA GLY A 292 -10.00 -31.85 7.52
C GLY A 292 -9.03 -31.86 6.34
N ASN A 293 -8.19 -30.84 6.19
CA ASN A 293 -7.22 -30.69 5.11
C ASN A 293 -5.79 -30.81 5.70
N SER A 294 -5.20 -32.00 5.66
CA SER A 294 -3.79 -32.19 6.04
C SER A 294 -2.90 -31.78 4.88
N ARG A 295 -1.93 -30.88 5.13
CA ARG A 295 -0.98 -30.43 4.09
C ARG A 295 0.01 -31.52 3.66
N ASN A 296 0.16 -32.58 4.47
CA ASN A 296 1.23 -33.58 4.31
C ASN A 296 0.74 -35.04 4.25
N THR A 297 -0.57 -35.28 4.32
CA THR A 297 -1.16 -36.62 4.14
C THR A 297 -2.35 -36.52 3.21
N GLU A 298 -2.47 -37.44 2.25
CA GLU A 298 -3.64 -37.56 1.36
C GLU A 298 -4.93 -37.86 2.13
N GLU A 299 -4.81 -38.19 3.42
CA GLU A 299 -5.92 -38.39 4.34
C GLU A 299 -6.60 -37.06 4.66
N ARG A 300 -7.82 -36.94 4.14
CA ARG A 300 -8.75 -35.87 4.48
C ARG A 300 -9.84 -36.43 5.37
N HIS A 301 -10.22 -35.68 6.39
CA HIS A 301 -11.20 -36.11 7.39
C HIS A 301 -12.34 -35.10 7.51
N ASP A 302 -13.50 -35.58 7.95
CA ASP A 302 -14.64 -34.73 8.25
C ASP A 302 -14.26 -33.61 9.22
N GLN A 303 -14.74 -32.40 8.91
CA GLN A 303 -14.55 -31.27 9.80
C GLN A 303 -15.27 -31.51 11.12
N LYS A 304 -14.69 -31.01 12.20
CA LYS A 304 -15.25 -31.08 13.55
C LYS A 304 -15.79 -29.72 13.97
N LEU A 305 -16.87 -29.72 14.74
CA LEU A 305 -17.46 -28.52 15.31
C LEU A 305 -16.69 -28.11 16.58
N GLU A 306 -15.47 -27.65 16.37
CA GLU A 306 -14.55 -27.25 17.46
C GLU A 306 -13.79 -25.98 17.05
N ARG A 307 -13.13 -25.34 18.03
CA ARG A 307 -12.27 -24.15 17.81
C ARG A 307 -12.99 -23.07 16.99
N GLY A 308 -12.47 -22.72 15.81
CA GLY A 308 -13.03 -21.69 14.95
C GLY A 308 -14.42 -22.04 14.41
N ASN A 309 -14.70 -23.31 14.11
CA ASN A 309 -16.02 -23.72 13.61
C ASN A 309 -17.08 -23.60 14.72
N LEU A 310 -16.72 -24.00 15.94
CA LEU A 310 -17.59 -23.79 17.12
C LEU A 310 -17.80 -22.31 17.42
N ALA A 311 -16.76 -21.48 17.23
CA ALA A 311 -16.87 -20.04 17.43
C ALA A 311 -17.80 -19.37 16.40
N LEU A 312 -17.74 -19.80 15.13
CA LEU A 312 -18.69 -19.35 14.10
C LEU A 312 -20.12 -19.80 14.41
N GLU A 313 -20.32 -21.04 14.82
CA GLU A 313 -21.63 -21.56 15.21
C GLU A 313 -22.23 -20.78 16.40
N ARG A 314 -21.42 -20.50 17.42
CA ARG A 314 -21.83 -19.65 18.55
C ARG A 314 -22.13 -18.23 18.09
N SER A 315 -21.36 -17.68 17.14
CA SER A 315 -21.63 -16.36 16.57
C SER A 315 -22.94 -16.27 15.81
N LEU A 316 -23.40 -17.33 15.15
CA LEU A 316 -24.75 -17.41 14.57
C LEU A 316 -25.83 -17.21 15.65
N HIS A 317 -25.72 -17.91 16.77
CA HIS A 317 -26.68 -17.78 17.87
C HIS A 317 -26.59 -16.44 18.61
N ARG A 318 -25.37 -15.92 18.83
CA ARG A 318 -25.13 -14.65 19.53
C ARG A 318 -25.34 -13.42 18.66
N LYS A 319 -25.43 -13.59 17.33
CA LYS A 319 -25.62 -12.52 16.33
C LYS A 319 -24.58 -11.40 16.44
N ASN A 320 -23.37 -11.74 16.86
CA ASN A 320 -22.29 -10.76 16.94
C ASN A 320 -21.70 -10.48 15.54
N GLU A 321 -21.12 -9.30 15.40
CA GLU A 321 -20.45 -8.88 14.17
C GLU A 321 -19.09 -9.58 14.02
N ILE A 322 -18.76 -9.92 12.78
CA ILE A 322 -17.52 -10.58 12.38
C ILE A 322 -16.87 -9.74 11.29
N ARG A 323 -15.60 -9.38 11.47
CA ARG A 323 -14.80 -8.72 10.43
C ARG A 323 -14.49 -9.70 9.31
N VAL A 324 -14.64 -9.28 8.06
CA VAL A 324 -14.31 -10.10 6.89
C VAL A 324 -13.15 -9.47 6.14
N VAL A 325 -12.12 -10.27 5.87
CA VAL A 325 -11.00 -9.92 5.00
C VAL A 325 -11.02 -10.84 3.79
N ARG A 326 -11.16 -10.29 2.59
CA ARG A 326 -11.18 -11.07 1.34
C ARG A 326 -9.81 -11.04 0.68
N GLY A 327 -9.33 -12.21 0.24
CA GLY A 327 -8.02 -12.38 -0.38
C GLY A 327 -8.14 -12.61 -1.88
N PHE A 328 -7.62 -11.68 -2.68
CA PHE A 328 -7.57 -11.75 -4.14
C PHE A 328 -6.15 -12.07 -4.62
N LYS A 329 -6.04 -12.54 -5.87
CA LYS A 329 -4.73 -12.70 -6.52
C LYS A 329 -4.12 -11.31 -6.76
N ASP A 330 -2.87 -11.16 -6.40
CA ASP A 330 -2.12 -9.93 -6.68
C ASP A 330 -1.75 -9.85 -8.18
N PRO A 331 -2.12 -8.78 -8.90
CA PRO A 331 -1.71 -8.60 -10.29
C PRO A 331 -0.19 -8.47 -10.48
N ALA A 332 0.52 -7.93 -9.48
CA ALA A 332 1.96 -7.65 -9.59
C ALA A 332 2.85 -8.89 -9.37
N THR A 333 2.34 -9.95 -8.74
CA THR A 333 3.13 -11.15 -8.42
C THR A 333 2.38 -12.44 -8.69
N LEU A 334 3.06 -13.42 -9.28
CA LEU A 334 2.47 -14.70 -9.71
C LEU A 334 1.81 -15.49 -8.56
N ALA A 335 2.36 -15.41 -7.35
CA ALA A 335 1.92 -16.19 -6.18
C ALA A 335 1.45 -15.33 -4.99
N GLY A 336 1.46 -13.99 -5.13
CA GLY A 336 1.04 -13.10 -4.06
C GLY A 336 -0.47 -12.96 -3.95
N LYS A 337 -0.90 -12.37 -2.83
CA LYS A 337 -2.30 -12.06 -2.56
C LYS A 337 -2.43 -10.62 -2.08
N ILE A 338 -3.60 -10.05 -2.30
CA ILE A 338 -4.05 -8.79 -1.72
C ILE A 338 -5.21 -9.12 -0.80
N TYR A 339 -5.10 -8.72 0.46
CA TYR A 339 -6.11 -8.88 1.49
C TYR A 339 -6.82 -7.54 1.66
N ILE A 340 -8.13 -7.51 1.43
CA ILE A 340 -8.95 -6.31 1.54
C ILE A 340 -9.87 -6.46 2.74
N TYR A 341 -9.84 -5.49 3.66
CA TYR A 341 -10.80 -5.46 4.75
C TYR A 341 -12.17 -5.01 4.21
N ASP A 342 -13.15 -5.92 4.24
CA ASP A 342 -14.45 -5.75 3.57
C ASP A 342 -15.60 -5.35 4.52
N GLY A 343 -15.26 -5.12 5.80
CA GLY A 343 -16.17 -4.66 6.83
C GLY A 343 -16.76 -5.76 7.71
N LEU A 344 -17.91 -5.47 8.29
CA LEU A 344 -18.60 -6.28 9.29
C LEU A 344 -19.74 -7.08 8.66
N TYR A 345 -19.86 -8.32 9.10
CA TYR A 345 -20.86 -9.28 8.66
C TYR A 345 -21.50 -9.99 9.85
N LYS A 346 -22.71 -10.51 9.66
CA LYS A 346 -23.38 -11.44 10.59
C LYS A 346 -23.68 -12.75 9.88
N ILE A 347 -23.59 -13.86 10.62
CA ILE A 347 -23.96 -15.18 10.10
C ILE A 347 -25.48 -15.28 10.11
N GLN A 348 -26.06 -15.63 8.96
CA GLN A 348 -27.50 -15.83 8.79
C GLN A 348 -27.89 -17.30 9.03
N GLU A 349 -27.07 -18.22 8.52
CA GLU A 349 -27.32 -19.66 8.60
C GLU A 349 -26.01 -20.45 8.53
N SER A 350 -26.04 -21.68 9.07
CA SER A 350 -24.96 -22.66 8.97
C SER A 350 -25.52 -24.03 8.58
N TRP A 351 -24.74 -24.81 7.83
CA TRP A 351 -25.10 -26.18 7.45
C TRP A 351 -23.85 -27.04 7.24
N LYS A 352 -24.05 -28.34 7.03
CA LYS A 352 -22.98 -29.27 6.62
C LYS A 352 -23.17 -29.63 5.15
N GLU A 353 -22.09 -29.59 4.39
CA GLU A 353 -22.07 -29.95 2.99
C GLU A 353 -20.95 -30.95 2.71
N ARG A 354 -21.23 -31.98 1.90
CA ARG A 354 -20.20 -32.88 1.40
C ARG A 354 -19.47 -32.20 0.25
N THR A 355 -18.18 -31.95 0.45
CA THR A 355 -17.31 -31.42 -0.60
C THR A 355 -17.19 -32.39 -1.78
N LYS A 356 -16.68 -31.91 -2.92
CA LYS A 356 -16.37 -32.74 -4.11
C LYS A 356 -15.48 -33.95 -3.82
N PHE A 357 -14.77 -33.92 -2.70
CA PHE A 357 -13.87 -34.97 -2.24
C PHE A 357 -14.50 -35.91 -1.19
N GLY A 358 -15.82 -35.83 -0.98
CA GLY A 358 -16.57 -36.75 -0.10
C GLY A 358 -16.52 -36.42 1.40
N ILE A 359 -15.85 -35.33 1.79
CA ILE A 359 -15.66 -34.93 3.19
C ILE A 359 -16.75 -33.97 3.61
N ASN A 360 -17.28 -34.14 4.82
CA ASN A 360 -18.21 -33.20 5.43
C ASN A 360 -17.48 -31.91 5.84
N CYS A 361 -17.95 -30.77 5.33
CA CYS A 361 -17.47 -29.42 5.63
C CYS A 361 -18.61 -28.59 6.24
N PHE A 362 -18.29 -27.75 7.22
CA PHE A 362 -19.24 -26.76 7.72
C PHE A 362 -19.26 -25.56 6.79
N LYS A 363 -20.45 -25.07 6.45
CA LYS A 363 -20.67 -23.87 5.67
C LYS A 363 -21.41 -22.85 6.51
N TYR A 364 -21.05 -21.59 6.34
CA TYR A 364 -21.64 -20.46 7.04
C TYR A 364 -21.97 -19.39 6.00
N ARG A 365 -23.24 -18.98 5.92
CA ARG A 365 -23.64 -17.86 5.06
C ARG A 365 -23.61 -16.58 5.88
N LEU A 366 -22.72 -15.68 5.50
CA LEU A 366 -22.55 -14.37 6.10
C LEU A 366 -23.23 -13.31 5.23
N GLN A 367 -23.93 -12.38 5.88
CA GLN A 367 -24.52 -11.21 5.27
C GLN A 367 -23.79 -9.97 5.78
N ARG A 368 -23.40 -9.09 4.85
CA ARG A 368 -22.76 -7.81 5.14
C ARG A 368 -23.73 -6.89 5.88
N GLU A 369 -23.25 -6.20 6.92
CA GLU A 369 -24.07 -5.19 7.60
C GLU A 369 -24.33 -4.00 6.67
N PRO A 370 -25.56 -3.48 6.60
CA PRO A 370 -25.94 -2.41 5.69
C PRO A 370 -25.32 -1.06 6.10
N GLY A 371 -25.19 -0.15 5.13
CA GLY A 371 -24.71 1.22 5.36
C GLY A 371 -23.19 1.38 5.49
N GLN A 372 -22.43 0.30 5.34
CA GLN A 372 -20.97 0.33 5.32
C GLN A 372 -20.42 0.70 3.94
N ARG A 373 -19.33 1.47 3.89
CA ARG A 373 -18.57 1.79 2.66
C ARG A 373 -18.18 0.54 1.88
N ASP A 374 -18.05 0.63 0.57
CA ASP A 374 -17.63 -0.50 -0.27
C ASP A 374 -16.16 -0.89 -0.03
N GLY A 375 -15.89 -2.17 0.21
CA GLY A 375 -14.53 -2.73 0.27
C GLY A 375 -14.20 -3.50 -1.01
N ALA A 376 -14.43 -4.81 -1.00
CA ALA A 376 -14.18 -5.71 -2.12
C ALA A 376 -15.01 -5.39 -3.37
N ALA A 377 -16.15 -4.70 -3.22
CA ALA A 377 -16.93 -4.21 -4.35
C ALA A 377 -16.17 -3.17 -5.20
N ILE A 378 -15.32 -2.33 -4.58
CA ILE A 378 -14.43 -1.41 -5.32
C ILE A 378 -13.44 -2.22 -6.16
N TRP A 379 -12.77 -3.20 -5.55
CA TRP A 379 -11.85 -4.10 -6.25
C TRP A 379 -12.49 -4.77 -7.48
N LYS A 380 -13.65 -5.39 -7.31
CA LYS A 380 -14.36 -6.04 -8.42
C LYS A 380 -14.79 -5.07 -9.52
N ARG A 381 -15.07 -3.79 -9.20
CA ARG A 381 -15.36 -2.75 -10.20
C ARG A 381 -14.10 -2.37 -10.96
N THR A 382 -13.01 -2.07 -10.28
CA THR A 382 -11.78 -1.64 -10.95
C THR A 382 -11.18 -2.74 -11.82
N GLN A 383 -11.24 -4.00 -11.40
CA GLN A 383 -10.83 -5.12 -12.26
C GLN A 383 -11.65 -5.21 -13.56
N ARG A 384 -12.96 -4.92 -13.51
CA ARG A 384 -13.80 -4.85 -14.72
C ARG A 384 -13.42 -3.66 -15.61
N TRP A 385 -13.11 -2.51 -15.02
CA TRP A 385 -12.68 -1.33 -15.78
C TRP A 385 -11.32 -1.50 -16.43
N ILE A 386 -10.37 -2.15 -15.76
CA ILE A 386 -9.07 -2.50 -16.33
C ILE A 386 -9.22 -3.45 -17.53
N GLN A 387 -10.13 -4.43 -17.44
CA GLN A 387 -10.43 -5.33 -18.56
C GLN A 387 -11.18 -4.64 -19.70
N ASN A 388 -12.07 -3.69 -19.37
CA ASN A 388 -12.85 -2.94 -20.34
C ASN A 388 -13.20 -1.54 -19.81
N ALA A 389 -12.38 -0.55 -20.17
CA ALA A 389 -12.50 0.83 -19.70
C ALA A 389 -13.84 1.49 -20.09
N SER A 390 -14.51 1.03 -21.15
CA SER A 390 -15.83 1.55 -21.55
C SER A 390 -16.92 1.34 -20.49
N THR A 391 -16.73 0.40 -19.56
CA THR A 391 -17.69 0.09 -18.50
C THR A 391 -17.61 1.04 -17.29
N ARG A 392 -16.65 1.99 -17.28
CA ARG A 392 -16.46 2.95 -16.17
C ARG A 392 -17.64 3.89 -15.94
N GLY A 393 -18.38 4.25 -16.99
CA GLY A 393 -19.50 5.20 -16.94
C GLY A 393 -19.08 6.63 -16.59
N LYS A 394 -19.88 7.63 -16.96
CA LYS A 394 -19.65 9.06 -16.66
C LYS A 394 -18.26 9.60 -17.08
N VAL A 395 -17.65 8.98 -18.09
CA VAL A 395 -16.37 9.41 -18.66
C VAL A 395 -16.64 10.61 -19.60
N ILE A 396 -15.96 11.72 -19.34
CA ILE A 396 -15.98 12.93 -20.19
C ILE A 396 -14.99 12.78 -21.33
N GLN A 397 -13.76 12.36 -21.00
CA GLN A 397 -12.67 12.17 -21.94
C GLN A 397 -12.02 10.82 -21.65
N HIS A 398 -11.88 9.99 -22.69
CA HIS A 398 -11.33 8.65 -22.54
C HIS A 398 -9.82 8.64 -22.28
N ASP A 399 -9.10 9.61 -22.82
CA ASP A 399 -7.66 9.74 -22.59
C ASP A 399 -7.21 11.21 -22.65
N LEU A 400 -6.76 11.73 -21.51
CA LEU A 400 -6.18 13.05 -21.33
C LEU A 400 -4.76 13.14 -21.91
N SER A 401 -4.02 12.03 -21.89
CA SER A 401 -2.64 11.97 -22.38
C SER A 401 -2.55 11.92 -23.91
N SER A 402 -3.67 11.66 -24.59
CA SER A 402 -3.72 11.49 -26.05
C SER A 402 -2.71 10.45 -26.58
N GLY A 403 -2.56 9.35 -25.86
CA GLY A 403 -1.64 8.25 -26.17
C GLY A 403 -0.18 8.49 -25.76
N ALA A 404 0.13 9.58 -25.06
CA ALA A 404 1.48 9.83 -24.54
C ALA A 404 1.85 8.87 -23.40
N GLU A 405 0.89 8.45 -22.59
CA GLU A 405 1.09 7.46 -21.52
C GLU A 405 0.85 6.03 -22.01
N THR A 406 1.45 5.06 -21.31
CA THR A 406 1.24 3.62 -21.63
C THR A 406 -0.22 3.19 -21.44
N PHE A 407 -0.90 3.75 -20.43
CA PHE A 407 -2.32 3.52 -20.17
C PHE A 407 -3.09 4.83 -20.31
N PRO A 408 -4.29 4.81 -20.91
CA PRO A 408 -5.08 6.02 -21.10
C PRO A 408 -5.48 6.63 -19.76
N VAL A 409 -5.38 7.95 -19.66
CA VAL A 409 -5.74 8.71 -18.46
C VAL A 409 -7.17 9.22 -18.63
N CYS A 410 -8.15 8.53 -18.07
CA CYS A 410 -9.54 8.93 -18.24
C CYS A 410 -9.92 10.13 -17.34
N VAL A 411 -10.87 10.94 -17.81
CA VAL A 411 -11.44 12.07 -17.08
C VAL A 411 -12.90 11.76 -16.76
N VAL A 412 -13.26 11.79 -15.48
CA VAL A 412 -14.59 11.43 -14.98
C VAL A 412 -15.18 12.57 -14.15
N ASN A 413 -16.46 12.87 -14.37
CA ASN A 413 -17.20 13.79 -13.51
C ASN A 413 -18.50 13.14 -13.05
N GLU A 414 -18.65 13.01 -11.74
CA GLU A 414 -19.85 12.46 -11.12
C GLU A 414 -20.61 13.48 -10.26
N GLU A 415 -20.06 14.69 -10.11
CA GLU A 415 -20.46 15.70 -9.13
C GLU A 415 -21.27 16.85 -9.77
N ASP A 416 -20.81 17.37 -10.90
CA ASP A 416 -21.40 18.56 -11.54
C ASP A 416 -21.43 18.48 -13.08
N HIS A 417 -21.65 19.62 -13.74
CA HIS A 417 -21.74 19.74 -15.20
C HIS A 417 -20.45 20.28 -15.86
N GLU A 418 -19.35 20.38 -15.11
CA GLU A 418 -18.06 20.80 -15.64
C GLU A 418 -17.54 19.79 -16.67
N LYS A 419 -17.08 20.30 -17.82
CA LYS A 419 -16.77 19.49 -19.02
C LYS A 419 -15.34 18.96 -19.07
N GLY A 420 -14.59 19.07 -18.00
CA GLY A 420 -13.18 18.69 -17.95
C GLY A 420 -12.30 19.81 -17.40
N PRO A 421 -11.02 19.51 -17.10
CA PRO A 421 -10.07 20.50 -16.64
C PRO A 421 -9.76 21.54 -17.74
N GLY A 422 -9.25 22.70 -17.32
CA GLY A 422 -8.79 23.75 -18.25
C GLY A 422 -7.73 23.23 -19.23
N HIS A 423 -7.68 23.83 -20.41
CA HIS A 423 -6.76 23.42 -21.48
C HIS A 423 -5.29 23.58 -21.05
N PHE A 424 -4.47 22.57 -21.33
CA PHE A 424 -3.03 22.55 -21.16
C PHE A 424 -2.42 21.53 -22.13
N THR A 425 -1.11 21.56 -22.34
CA THR A 425 -0.38 20.60 -23.16
C THR A 425 0.12 19.45 -22.29
N TYR A 426 -0.31 18.23 -22.59
CA TYR A 426 0.18 17.04 -21.89
C TYR A 426 1.65 16.75 -22.29
N THR A 427 2.52 16.49 -21.32
CA THR A 427 3.90 16.03 -21.51
C THR A 427 4.17 14.86 -20.58
N THR A 428 5.09 13.97 -20.91
CA THR A 428 5.58 12.92 -19.99
C THR A 428 6.91 13.28 -19.34
N GLU A 429 7.58 14.33 -19.84
CA GLU A 429 8.94 14.73 -19.47
C GLU A 429 8.97 16.14 -18.88
N VAL A 430 9.91 16.37 -17.97
CA VAL A 430 10.27 17.70 -17.46
C VAL A 430 11.06 18.47 -18.53
N LYS A 431 10.65 19.72 -18.78
CA LYS A 431 11.31 20.60 -19.73
C LYS A 431 12.27 21.53 -19.02
N TYR A 432 13.56 21.39 -19.33
CA TYR A 432 14.61 22.26 -18.80
C TYR A 432 14.87 23.46 -19.74
N PRO A 433 15.17 24.66 -19.20
CA PRO A 433 15.50 25.85 -20.00
C PRO A 433 16.72 25.67 -20.91
N ARG A 434 17.66 24.82 -20.50
CA ARG A 434 18.86 24.48 -21.25
C ARG A 434 18.79 23.03 -21.72
N PRO A 435 19.31 22.72 -22.93
CA PRO A 435 19.34 21.34 -23.41
C PRO A 435 20.09 20.42 -22.45
N LEU A 436 19.58 19.21 -22.23
CA LEU A 436 20.23 18.20 -21.37
C LEU A 436 21.68 17.92 -21.79
N SER A 437 21.96 17.97 -23.10
CA SER A 437 23.31 17.80 -23.66
C SER A 437 24.32 18.86 -23.19
N SER A 438 23.85 20.00 -22.67
CA SER A 438 24.70 21.06 -22.11
C SER A 438 24.93 20.92 -20.60
N MET A 439 24.23 19.99 -19.94
CA MET A 439 24.37 19.73 -18.52
C MET A 439 25.54 18.78 -18.23
N LYS A 440 25.98 18.76 -16.97
CA LYS A 440 27.02 17.82 -16.52
C LYS A 440 26.53 16.39 -16.75
N ALA A 441 27.34 15.55 -17.39
CA ALA A 441 27.01 14.14 -17.59
C ALA A 441 27.11 13.35 -16.27
N LEU A 442 26.20 12.40 -16.07
CA LEU A 442 26.24 11.47 -14.94
C LEU A 442 27.22 10.32 -15.24
N GLN A 443 27.98 9.89 -14.24
CA GLN A 443 28.88 8.75 -14.39
C GLN A 443 28.07 7.43 -14.39
N GLY A 444 28.20 6.66 -15.46
CA GLY A 444 27.54 5.36 -15.59
C GLY A 444 28.32 4.21 -14.96
N CYS A 445 27.64 3.10 -14.69
CA CYS A 445 28.27 1.85 -14.25
C CYS A 445 28.74 0.98 -15.42
N GLY A 446 29.77 0.17 -15.18
CA GLY A 446 30.28 -0.84 -16.13
C GLY A 446 29.60 -2.21 -16.03
N CYS A 447 28.47 -2.33 -15.31
CA CYS A 447 27.79 -3.61 -15.10
C CYS A 447 27.21 -4.15 -16.41
N GLN A 448 27.54 -5.39 -16.82
CA GLN A 448 27.20 -5.92 -18.15
C GLN A 448 25.73 -6.35 -18.31
N SER A 449 25.04 -6.70 -17.23
CA SER A 449 23.65 -7.19 -17.29
C SER A 449 22.71 -6.31 -16.47
N VAL A 450 22.74 -6.45 -15.16
CA VAL A 450 21.99 -5.64 -14.20
C VAL A 450 22.90 -5.28 -13.04
N CYS A 451 22.64 -4.15 -12.40
CA CYS A 451 23.30 -3.81 -11.14
C CYS A 451 22.83 -4.77 -10.05
N LEU A 452 23.78 -5.42 -9.39
CA LEU A 452 23.52 -6.37 -8.32
C LEU A 452 23.68 -5.69 -6.95
N PRO A 453 22.83 -6.02 -5.96
CA PRO A 453 23.02 -5.55 -4.59
C PRO A 453 24.37 -6.01 -4.02
N GLY A 454 25.04 -5.12 -3.30
CA GLY A 454 26.35 -5.40 -2.69
C GLY A 454 27.53 -5.49 -3.67
N ASP A 455 27.35 -5.20 -4.97
CA ASP A 455 28.46 -5.12 -5.92
C ASP A 455 29.26 -3.83 -5.70
N ALA A 456 30.42 -3.98 -5.04
CA ALA A 456 31.32 -2.86 -4.76
C ALA A 456 31.89 -2.18 -6.01
N ASN A 457 31.84 -2.83 -7.18
CA ASN A 457 32.34 -2.27 -8.44
C ASN A 457 31.27 -1.47 -9.20
N CYS A 458 30.02 -1.49 -8.73
CA CYS A 458 28.95 -0.73 -9.36
C CYS A 458 29.02 0.74 -8.94
N ALA A 459 29.44 1.63 -9.86
CA ALA A 459 29.47 3.07 -9.63
C ALA A 459 28.11 3.63 -9.18
N CYS A 460 27.01 3.19 -9.80
CA CYS A 460 25.65 3.60 -9.39
C CYS A 460 25.29 3.11 -7.98
N GLY A 461 25.76 1.92 -7.58
CA GLY A 461 25.59 1.45 -6.20
C GLY A 461 26.36 2.32 -5.21
N GLN A 462 27.60 2.69 -5.55
CA GLN A 462 28.42 3.59 -4.74
C GLN A 462 27.81 5.00 -4.60
N HIS A 463 27.24 5.55 -5.66
CA HIS A 463 26.50 6.82 -5.61
C HIS A 463 25.29 6.77 -4.66
N ASN A 464 24.74 5.58 -4.42
CA ASN A 464 23.67 5.36 -3.45
C ASN A 464 24.21 4.77 -2.14
N GLU A 465 25.43 5.12 -1.71
CA GLU A 465 26.03 4.71 -0.42
C GLU A 465 26.23 3.19 -0.29
N GLY A 466 26.46 2.51 -1.42
CA GLY A 466 26.72 1.07 -1.48
C GLY A 466 25.48 0.19 -1.59
N ASP A 467 24.29 0.74 -1.36
CA ASP A 467 23.02 0.03 -1.42
C ASP A 467 22.18 0.50 -2.61
N LEU A 468 21.65 -0.45 -3.40
CA LEU A 468 20.72 -0.10 -4.46
C LEU A 468 19.39 0.39 -3.87
N PRO A 469 18.84 1.52 -4.34
CA PRO A 469 17.69 2.18 -3.73
C PRO A 469 16.37 1.40 -3.87
N TYR A 470 16.27 0.52 -4.88
CA TYR A 470 15.07 -0.26 -5.15
C TYR A 470 15.28 -1.76 -4.92
N SER A 471 14.26 -2.40 -4.37
CA SER A 471 14.17 -3.87 -4.33
C SER A 471 14.03 -4.47 -5.73
N SER A 472 14.18 -5.78 -5.85
CA SER A 472 13.93 -6.51 -7.11
C SER A 472 12.53 -6.32 -7.71
N ALA A 473 11.55 -5.93 -6.89
CA ALA A 473 10.18 -5.63 -7.32
C ALA A 473 9.98 -4.17 -7.79
N GLY A 474 11.04 -3.35 -7.82
CA GLY A 474 10.94 -1.92 -8.18
C GLY A 474 10.32 -1.04 -7.09
N VAL A 475 10.30 -1.51 -5.84
CA VAL A 475 9.83 -0.75 -4.68
C VAL A 475 11.02 -0.06 -4.01
N LEU A 476 10.90 1.25 -3.77
CA LEU A 476 11.87 2.08 -3.05
C LEU A 476 12.06 1.56 -1.63
N VAL A 477 13.30 1.31 -1.23
CA VAL A 477 13.63 0.75 0.09
C VAL A 477 13.63 1.85 1.15
N CYS A 478 14.36 2.93 0.88
CA CYS A 478 14.49 4.07 1.77
C CYS A 478 14.53 5.40 0.99
N ARG A 479 13.96 6.45 1.57
CA ARG A 479 14.13 7.84 1.12
C ARG A 479 15.61 8.27 1.25
N LYS A 480 16.12 9.03 0.28
CA LYS A 480 17.46 9.66 0.29
C LYS A 480 17.35 11.13 -0.11
N PRO A 481 18.36 11.99 0.14
CA PRO A 481 18.37 13.35 -0.40
C PRO A 481 18.24 13.39 -1.92
N VAL A 482 19.02 12.56 -2.61
CA VAL A 482 18.93 12.31 -4.06
C VAL A 482 19.18 10.83 -4.30
N ILE A 483 18.40 10.24 -5.20
CA ILE A 483 18.61 8.87 -5.68
C ILE A 483 19.26 8.90 -7.05
N TYR A 484 20.27 8.06 -7.26
CA TYR A 484 20.95 7.93 -8.56
C TYR A 484 20.52 6.65 -9.25
N GLU A 485 19.68 6.78 -10.27
CA GLU A 485 19.31 5.69 -11.16
C GLU A 485 20.39 5.48 -12.24
N CYS A 486 20.39 4.29 -12.86
CA CYS A 486 21.23 4.04 -14.02
C CYS A 486 20.73 4.84 -15.22
N GLY A 487 21.61 5.64 -15.82
CA GLY A 487 21.34 6.44 -17.02
C GLY A 487 21.76 5.80 -18.33
N GLU A 488 21.74 6.58 -19.41
CA GLU A 488 22.23 6.16 -20.74
C GLU A 488 23.73 5.83 -20.73
N ALA A 489 24.51 6.48 -19.86
CA ALA A 489 25.94 6.22 -19.71
C ALA A 489 26.26 4.84 -19.09
N CYS A 490 25.27 4.10 -18.57
CA CYS A 490 25.47 2.79 -17.96
C CYS A 490 25.42 1.66 -18.99
N HIS A 491 26.29 0.65 -18.83
CA HIS A 491 26.26 -0.56 -19.67
C HIS A 491 25.19 -1.58 -19.27
N CYS A 492 24.51 -1.35 -18.14
CA CYS A 492 23.47 -2.26 -17.65
C CYS A 492 22.20 -2.16 -18.49
N SER A 493 21.50 -3.27 -18.62
CA SER A 493 20.28 -3.40 -19.42
C SER A 493 19.15 -2.48 -18.96
N LEU A 494 18.16 -2.25 -19.84
CA LEU A 494 16.92 -1.54 -19.52
C LEU A 494 16.07 -2.24 -18.42
N ASN A 495 16.30 -3.54 -18.23
CA ASN A 495 15.69 -4.33 -17.17
C ASN A 495 16.47 -4.26 -15.84
N CYS A 496 17.51 -3.42 -15.75
CA CYS A 496 18.21 -3.16 -14.50
C CYS A 496 17.21 -2.71 -13.43
N ARG A 497 17.39 -3.24 -12.21
CA ARG A 497 16.57 -2.88 -11.04
C ARG A 497 16.76 -1.44 -10.60
N ASN A 498 17.88 -0.81 -10.97
CA ASN A 498 18.16 0.60 -10.71
C ASN A 498 17.69 1.51 -11.86
N ARG A 499 16.62 1.10 -12.55
CA ARG A 499 15.88 1.88 -13.55
C ARG A 499 14.40 1.69 -13.23
N VAL A 500 13.80 2.58 -12.46
CA VAL A 500 12.42 2.46 -11.97
C VAL A 500 11.59 3.64 -12.44
N SER A 501 11.92 4.85 -12.02
CA SER A 501 11.11 6.04 -12.34
C SER A 501 11.22 6.43 -13.81
N GLN A 502 12.38 6.25 -14.43
CA GLN A 502 12.58 6.52 -15.86
C GLN A 502 11.74 5.63 -16.80
N LYS A 503 11.07 4.59 -16.27
CA LYS A 503 10.18 3.72 -17.05
C LYS A 503 8.77 4.30 -17.21
N GLY A 504 8.51 5.47 -16.65
CA GLY A 504 7.21 6.14 -16.74
C GLY A 504 6.10 5.44 -15.95
N ILE A 505 4.88 5.91 -16.16
CA ILE A 505 3.69 5.48 -15.43
C ILE A 505 3.30 4.04 -15.79
N ARG A 506 2.88 3.26 -14.79
CA ARG A 506 2.46 1.85 -14.91
C ARG A 506 1.09 1.57 -14.30
N TYR A 507 0.27 2.60 -14.14
CA TYR A 507 -1.03 2.52 -13.50
C TYR A 507 -2.13 3.14 -14.36
N HIS A 508 -3.36 2.66 -14.16
CA HIS A 508 -4.56 3.21 -14.75
C HIS A 508 -5.05 4.38 -13.89
N PHE A 509 -4.59 5.58 -14.26
CA PHE A 509 -5.02 6.81 -13.60
C PHE A 509 -6.37 7.31 -14.11
N GLU A 510 -7.08 7.95 -13.20
CA GLU A 510 -8.33 8.65 -13.47
C GLU A 510 -8.26 10.04 -12.82
N VAL A 511 -8.44 11.07 -13.65
CA VAL A 511 -8.68 12.43 -13.19
C VAL A 511 -10.17 12.57 -12.93
N PHE A 512 -10.54 12.93 -11.70
CA PHE A 512 -11.94 12.97 -11.28
C PHE A 512 -12.33 14.30 -10.67
N ARG A 513 -13.58 14.72 -10.86
CA ARG A 513 -14.10 15.91 -10.18
C ARG A 513 -14.33 15.62 -8.71
N THR A 514 -13.68 16.38 -7.84
CA THR A 514 -13.91 16.32 -6.38
C THR A 514 -15.07 17.22 -5.99
N THR A 515 -15.60 17.04 -4.79
CA THR A 515 -16.71 17.85 -4.25
C THR A 515 -16.31 19.29 -3.95
N ASN A 516 -15.07 19.54 -3.52
CA ASN A 516 -14.64 20.85 -2.99
C ASN A 516 -13.19 21.26 -3.29
N ARG A 517 -12.40 20.46 -4.02
CA ARG A 517 -10.98 20.70 -4.33
C ARG A 517 -10.69 20.77 -5.83
N GLY A 518 -11.69 21.02 -6.67
CA GLY A 518 -11.51 21.01 -8.12
C GLY A 518 -11.32 19.59 -8.65
N TRP A 519 -10.32 19.40 -9.51
CA TRP A 519 -9.96 18.10 -10.08
C TRP A 519 -8.96 17.36 -9.19
N GLY A 520 -9.15 16.07 -9.00
CA GLY A 520 -8.26 15.20 -8.24
C GLY A 520 -7.74 14.04 -9.09
N LEU A 521 -6.70 13.37 -8.61
CA LEU A 521 -6.15 12.17 -9.22
C LEU A 521 -6.46 10.94 -8.36
N ARG A 522 -6.90 9.85 -8.97
CA ARG A 522 -7.03 8.54 -8.31
C ARG A 522 -6.59 7.41 -9.25
N CYS A 523 -6.44 6.21 -8.71
CA CYS A 523 -5.91 5.05 -9.43
C CYS A 523 -6.88 3.86 -9.36
N TRP A 524 -7.08 3.14 -10.47
CA TRP A 524 -7.86 1.88 -10.46
C TRP A 524 -7.06 0.70 -9.93
N ASP A 525 -5.74 0.77 -9.99
CA ASP A 525 -4.84 -0.26 -9.49
C ASP A 525 -4.54 -0.04 -8.00
N PRO A 526 -4.29 -1.12 -7.23
CA PRO A 526 -3.72 -0.99 -5.90
C PRO A 526 -2.26 -0.53 -5.99
N ILE A 527 -1.84 0.41 -5.14
CA ILE A 527 -0.46 0.90 -5.12
C ILE A 527 0.23 0.42 -3.84
N ARG A 528 1.40 -0.21 -3.97
CA ARG A 528 2.20 -0.70 -2.84
C ARG A 528 2.99 0.43 -2.20
N ALA A 529 3.27 0.33 -0.90
CA ALA A 529 4.08 1.30 -0.18
C ALA A 529 5.50 1.29 -0.76
N GLY A 530 6.01 2.46 -1.13
CA GLY A 530 7.29 2.65 -1.80
C GLY A 530 7.26 2.38 -3.31
N ALA A 531 6.11 2.10 -3.91
CA ALA A 531 6.01 2.02 -5.37
C ALA A 531 6.07 3.42 -6.00
N PHE A 532 6.79 3.54 -7.11
CA PHE A 532 6.80 4.74 -7.94
C PHE A 532 5.40 5.01 -8.51
N VAL A 533 4.91 6.24 -8.43
CA VAL A 533 3.56 6.66 -8.86
C VAL A 533 3.63 7.41 -10.18
N CYS A 534 4.27 8.57 -10.21
CA CYS A 534 4.49 9.41 -11.40
C CYS A 534 5.59 10.45 -11.12
N GLU A 535 6.05 11.14 -12.17
CA GLU A 535 6.93 12.30 -12.06
C GLU A 535 6.09 13.59 -11.97
N TYR A 536 6.58 14.62 -11.26
CA TYR A 536 6.04 15.97 -11.41
C TYR A 536 6.58 16.61 -12.70
N ALA A 537 5.88 16.40 -13.81
CA ALA A 537 6.32 16.91 -15.11
C ALA A 537 5.75 18.30 -15.40
N GLY A 538 6.60 19.19 -15.90
CA GLY A 538 6.27 20.55 -16.27
C GLY A 538 7.50 21.30 -16.79
N GLU A 539 7.47 22.62 -16.76
CA GLU A 539 8.59 23.48 -17.16
C GLU A 539 9.38 23.93 -15.94
N VAL A 540 10.70 23.70 -15.94
CA VAL A 540 11.59 24.21 -14.90
C VAL A 540 11.72 25.72 -15.08
N ILE A 541 11.35 26.48 -14.06
CA ILE A 541 11.38 27.95 -14.07
C ILE A 541 12.59 28.48 -13.30
N ASP A 542 13.23 29.51 -13.85
CA ASP A 542 14.32 30.24 -13.18
C ASP A 542 13.70 31.34 -12.30
N GLU A 543 14.20 31.52 -11.09
CA GLU A 543 13.69 32.53 -10.14
C GLU A 543 13.74 33.96 -10.71
N LEU A 544 14.66 34.23 -11.64
CA LEU A 544 14.78 35.53 -12.31
C LEU A 544 13.74 35.77 -13.41
N GLN A 545 13.04 34.72 -13.86
CA GLN A 545 12.04 34.79 -14.93
C GLN A 545 10.59 34.80 -14.43
N VAL A 546 10.37 34.76 -13.11
CA VAL A 546 9.02 34.88 -12.54
C VAL A 546 8.50 36.27 -12.88
N ASN A 547 7.60 36.34 -13.87
CA ASN A 547 6.96 37.61 -14.20
C ASN A 547 6.12 38.03 -13.00
N LEU A 548 6.04 39.33 -12.71
CA LEU A 548 5.21 39.87 -11.63
C LEU A 548 3.69 39.56 -11.78
N ASN A 549 3.28 38.89 -12.86
CA ASN A 549 1.95 38.36 -13.10
C ASN A 549 1.78 36.87 -12.70
N ASP A 550 2.84 36.16 -12.28
CA ASP A 550 2.87 34.73 -11.92
C ASP A 550 2.53 34.45 -10.45
N SER A 551 2.05 35.45 -9.69
CA SER A 551 1.57 35.27 -8.32
C SER A 551 0.28 34.43 -8.21
N GLU A 552 -0.27 33.94 -9.33
CA GLU A 552 -1.51 33.14 -9.46
C GLU A 552 -1.27 31.80 -10.20
N ASP A 553 -0.09 31.20 -10.09
CA ASP A 553 0.14 29.84 -10.61
C ASP A 553 -0.06 28.77 -9.51
N ASP A 554 -1.26 28.19 -9.50
CA ASP A 554 -1.64 27.09 -8.59
C ASP A 554 -0.97 25.74 -8.93
N TYR A 555 -0.16 25.68 -9.99
CA TYR A 555 0.51 24.47 -10.48
C TYR A 555 2.03 24.54 -10.38
N ILE A 556 2.57 25.32 -9.43
CA ILE A 556 4.00 25.33 -9.14
C ILE A 556 4.34 24.26 -8.10
N PHE A 557 5.30 23.41 -8.41
CA PHE A 557 5.99 22.57 -7.45
C PHE A 557 7.29 23.25 -6.98
N GLN A 558 7.51 23.24 -5.67
CA GLN A 558 8.76 23.66 -5.03
C GLN A 558 9.17 22.63 -3.99
N THR A 559 10.46 22.40 -3.82
CA THR A 559 10.94 21.49 -2.77
C THR A 559 10.91 22.19 -1.41
N VAL A 560 9.87 21.93 -0.65
CA VAL A 560 9.67 22.41 0.73
C VAL A 560 9.95 21.28 1.72
N CYS A 561 10.07 21.55 3.02
CA CYS A 561 10.34 20.47 3.96
C CYS A 561 9.16 19.48 3.96
N PRO A 562 9.37 18.17 3.72
CA PRO A 562 8.26 17.24 3.79
C PRO A 562 7.67 17.19 5.21
N GLY A 563 6.35 16.96 5.31
CA GLY A 563 5.71 16.73 6.59
C GLY A 563 6.29 15.54 7.37
N GLU A 564 6.05 15.53 8.69
CA GLU A 564 6.65 14.57 9.65
C GLU A 564 6.45 13.10 9.24
N LYS A 565 5.28 12.75 8.70
CA LYS A 565 4.96 11.40 8.21
C LYS A 565 5.92 10.95 7.11
N THR A 566 6.29 11.85 6.19
CA THR A 566 7.25 11.57 5.12
C THR A 566 8.67 11.43 5.68
N LEU A 567 9.07 12.30 6.61
CA LEU A 567 10.39 12.23 7.24
C LEU A 567 10.59 10.95 8.06
N LYS A 568 9.52 10.42 8.66
CA LYS A 568 9.51 9.15 9.41
C LYS A 568 9.23 7.90 8.55
N TRP A 569 9.10 8.03 7.23
CA TRP A 569 8.73 6.91 6.36
C TRP A 569 9.74 5.74 6.37
N ASN A 570 11.01 6.04 6.68
CA ASN A 570 12.07 5.05 6.80
C ASN A 570 12.26 4.50 8.23
N SER A 571 11.49 4.97 9.23
CA SER A 571 11.67 4.55 10.62
C SER A 571 11.29 3.07 10.80
N GLY A 572 12.22 2.26 11.31
CA GLY A 572 12.06 0.85 11.63
C GLY A 572 13.40 0.08 11.70
N PRO A 573 14.34 0.30 10.76
CA PRO A 573 15.67 -0.33 10.77
C PRO A 573 16.49 -0.07 12.05
N GLU A 574 16.17 0.93 12.85
CA GLU A 574 16.78 1.16 14.15
C GLU A 574 16.54 -0.01 15.13
N LEU A 575 15.46 -0.78 14.93
CA LEU A 575 15.16 -2.01 15.69
C LEU A 575 16.17 -3.13 15.41
N ILE A 576 16.94 -3.06 14.32
CA ILE A 576 18.04 -3.99 14.01
C ILE A 576 19.42 -3.35 14.24
N GLY A 577 19.46 -2.19 14.90
CA GLY A 577 20.69 -1.51 15.30
C GLY A 577 21.27 -0.56 14.26
N GLU A 578 20.53 -0.23 13.20
CA GLU A 578 20.95 0.80 12.24
C GLU A 578 20.77 2.21 12.83
N GLU A 579 21.57 3.15 12.36
CA GLU A 579 21.42 4.55 12.75
C GLU A 579 20.15 5.15 12.13
N SER A 580 19.51 6.06 12.86
CA SER A 580 18.33 6.75 12.35
C SER A 580 18.70 7.61 11.15
N THR A 581 17.91 7.50 10.08
CA THR A 581 18.00 8.34 8.89
C THR A 581 17.05 9.54 8.94
N TYR A 582 16.45 9.78 10.10
CA TYR A 582 15.57 10.93 10.31
C TYR A 582 16.35 12.24 10.18
N VAL A 583 15.86 13.11 9.30
CA VAL A 583 16.36 14.48 9.14
C VAL A 583 15.34 15.38 9.82
N SER A 584 15.80 16.24 10.73
CA SER A 584 14.89 17.21 11.36
C SER A 584 14.45 18.29 10.37
N PRO A 585 13.27 18.90 10.55
CA PRO A 585 12.83 19.99 9.68
C PRO A 585 13.84 21.15 9.60
N ASP A 586 14.54 21.45 10.70
CA ASP A 586 15.54 22.52 10.77
C ASP A 586 16.82 22.22 9.97
N GLU A 587 17.13 20.94 9.78
CA GLU A 587 18.29 20.49 8.99
C GLU A 587 17.95 20.32 7.50
N PHE A 588 16.66 20.30 7.14
CA PHE A 588 16.24 20.11 5.77
C PHE A 588 16.60 21.32 4.90
N GLN A 589 17.27 21.06 3.78
CA GLN A 589 17.62 22.09 2.80
C GLN A 589 16.82 21.89 1.51
N PRO A 590 15.91 22.83 1.16
CA PRO A 590 15.28 22.91 -0.14
C PRO A 590 16.27 22.85 -1.30
N LEU A 591 15.90 22.17 -2.37
CA LEU A 591 16.55 22.29 -3.66
C LEU A 591 16.05 23.58 -4.36
N PRO A 592 16.87 24.20 -5.22
CA PRO A 592 16.47 25.42 -5.91
C PRO A 592 15.45 25.19 -7.04
N ILE A 593 15.20 23.94 -7.44
CA ILE A 593 14.29 23.62 -8.53
C ILE A 593 12.85 24.05 -8.25
N LYS A 594 12.24 24.70 -9.24
CA LYS A 594 10.81 25.01 -9.30
C LYS A 594 10.28 24.55 -10.64
N ILE A 595 9.11 23.89 -10.64
CA ILE A 595 8.49 23.33 -11.85
C ILE A 595 7.07 23.89 -11.95
N SER A 596 6.73 24.56 -13.05
CA SER A 596 5.35 24.95 -13.35
C SER A 596 4.70 23.92 -14.27
N ALA A 597 3.53 23.42 -13.85
CA ALA A 597 2.67 22.54 -14.65
C ALA A 597 1.42 23.27 -15.19
N LYS A 598 1.43 24.61 -15.29
CA LYS A 598 0.27 25.41 -15.69
C LYS A 598 -0.08 25.25 -17.17
N GLN A 599 0.90 25.43 -18.04
CA GLN A 599 0.72 25.37 -19.50
C GLN A 599 1.09 24.01 -20.08
N ILE A 600 2.14 23.40 -19.55
CA ILE A 600 2.67 22.10 -19.95
C ILE A 600 2.82 21.25 -18.69
N GLY A 601 2.24 20.06 -18.64
CA GLY A 601 2.38 19.15 -17.50
C GLY A 601 1.81 17.76 -17.75
N ASN A 602 1.89 16.87 -16.78
CA ASN A 602 1.30 15.53 -16.84
C ASN A 602 0.15 15.36 -15.82
N VAL A 603 -0.24 14.12 -15.52
CA VAL A 603 -1.25 13.81 -14.49
C VAL A 603 -0.93 14.32 -13.09
N SER A 604 0.35 14.53 -12.73
CA SER A 604 0.75 14.89 -11.36
C SER A 604 0.13 16.21 -10.90
N ARG A 605 -0.13 17.12 -11.85
CA ARG A 605 -0.74 18.44 -11.60
C ARG A 605 -2.14 18.37 -11.00
N PHE A 606 -2.78 17.19 -11.03
CA PHE A 606 -4.10 16.94 -10.46
C PHE A 606 -4.05 16.24 -9.08
N MET A 607 -2.86 15.95 -8.54
CA MET A 607 -2.76 15.43 -7.17
C MET A 607 -2.96 16.56 -6.18
N ASN A 608 -4.06 16.51 -5.41
CA ASN A 608 -4.39 17.55 -4.45
C ASN A 608 -3.53 17.49 -3.18
N HIS A 609 -3.58 18.59 -2.42
CA HIS A 609 -3.05 18.65 -1.07
C HIS A 609 -3.84 17.78 -0.08
N SER A 610 -3.13 17.15 0.86
CA SER A 610 -3.70 16.61 2.10
C SER A 610 -2.71 16.76 3.25
N CYS A 611 -3.20 17.13 4.44
CA CYS A 611 -2.40 17.10 5.67
C CYS A 611 -2.11 15.68 6.17
N SER A 612 -2.84 14.68 5.66
CA SER A 612 -2.52 13.25 5.82
C SER A 612 -2.36 12.63 4.44
N PRO A 613 -1.22 12.88 3.77
CA PRO A 613 -1.00 12.43 2.41
C PRO A 613 -0.80 10.92 2.37
N ASN A 614 -0.99 10.35 1.18
CA ASN A 614 -0.67 8.95 0.87
C ASN A 614 0.46 8.82 -0.17
N VAL A 615 0.96 9.93 -0.70
CA VAL A 615 2.07 10.03 -1.65
C VAL A 615 3.11 11.03 -1.13
N PHE A 616 4.38 10.78 -1.39
CA PHE A 616 5.49 11.70 -1.11
C PHE A 616 6.41 11.83 -2.31
N TRP A 617 7.24 12.88 -2.35
CA TRP A 617 8.19 13.12 -3.44
C TRP A 617 9.63 12.78 -3.03
N GLN A 618 10.44 12.40 -4.01
CA GLN A 618 11.83 11.96 -3.88
C GLN A 618 12.63 12.47 -5.10
N PRO A 619 13.70 13.25 -4.89
CA PRO A 619 14.60 13.64 -5.97
C PRO A 619 15.31 12.42 -6.57
N VAL A 620 15.31 12.32 -7.91
CA VAL A 620 15.97 11.24 -8.66
C VAL A 620 16.77 11.83 -9.80
N GLN A 621 17.98 11.30 -10.02
CA GLN A 621 18.87 11.69 -11.10
C GLN A 621 19.22 10.47 -11.96
N TYR A 622 19.10 10.59 -13.29
CA TYR A 622 19.48 9.51 -14.21
C TYR A 622 20.05 9.96 -15.55
N ASP A 623 19.65 11.11 -16.07
CA ASP A 623 19.96 11.61 -17.42
C ASP A 623 21.03 12.72 -17.44
N HIS A 624 21.11 13.55 -16.40
CA HIS A 624 22.17 14.54 -16.16
C HIS A 624 22.78 14.40 -14.76
N GLY A 625 23.72 15.27 -14.39
CA GLY A 625 24.45 15.26 -13.11
C GLY A 625 24.39 16.60 -12.39
N ASP A 626 23.27 17.31 -12.53
CA ASP A 626 22.99 18.58 -11.84
C ASP A 626 22.03 18.32 -10.67
N ASP A 627 22.61 18.00 -9.52
CA ASP A 627 21.86 17.65 -8.30
C ASP A 627 20.97 18.80 -7.77
N LYS A 628 21.09 20.01 -8.34
CA LYS A 628 20.22 21.16 -8.04
C LYS A 628 18.88 21.11 -8.77
N HIS A 629 18.82 20.43 -9.92
CA HIS A 629 17.61 20.32 -10.74
C HIS A 629 17.25 18.86 -11.06
N PRO A 630 17.15 17.98 -10.05
CA PRO A 630 16.81 16.58 -10.27
C PRO A 630 15.36 16.44 -10.70
N HIS A 631 15.01 15.25 -11.19
CA HIS A 631 13.61 14.89 -11.40
C HIS A 631 12.89 14.72 -10.06
N ILE A 632 11.65 15.20 -9.99
CA ILE A 632 10.81 15.08 -8.79
C ILE A 632 9.86 13.90 -8.98
N MET A 633 10.18 12.78 -8.33
CA MET A 633 9.45 11.53 -8.49
C MET A 633 8.54 11.26 -7.28
N PHE A 634 7.29 10.91 -7.51
CA PHE A 634 6.35 10.56 -6.45
C PHE A 634 6.35 9.06 -6.17
N PHE A 635 6.29 8.72 -4.87
CA PHE A 635 6.21 7.36 -4.35
C PHE A 635 5.09 7.26 -3.31
N ALA A 636 4.48 6.08 -3.20
CA ALA A 636 3.42 5.86 -2.22
C ALA A 636 3.97 5.74 -0.79
N LEU A 637 3.40 6.50 0.15
CA LEU A 637 3.71 6.39 1.58
C LEU A 637 3.22 5.05 2.16
N ASN A 638 1.97 4.71 1.86
CA ASN A 638 1.29 3.54 2.40
C ASN A 638 0.81 2.62 1.27
N HIS A 639 0.22 1.48 1.61
CA HIS A 639 -0.57 0.74 0.62
C HIS A 639 -1.83 1.55 0.30
N ILE A 640 -2.03 1.90 -0.96
CA ILE A 640 -3.14 2.74 -1.42
C ILE A 640 -4.19 1.83 -2.08
N PRO A 641 -5.40 1.70 -1.50
CA PRO A 641 -6.48 0.98 -2.13
C PRO A 641 -6.89 1.61 -3.46
N PRO A 642 -7.40 0.82 -4.43
CA PRO A 642 -8.02 1.36 -5.63
C PRO A 642 -9.08 2.42 -5.32
N MET A 643 -9.21 3.40 -6.21
CA MET A 643 -10.15 4.52 -6.14
C MET A 643 -9.91 5.50 -4.98
N THR A 644 -8.84 5.34 -4.20
CA THR A 644 -8.40 6.34 -3.22
C THR A 644 -7.77 7.53 -3.96
N GLU A 645 -8.16 8.75 -3.57
CA GLU A 645 -7.53 9.98 -4.07
C GLU A 645 -6.05 10.01 -3.70
N LEU A 646 -5.19 10.29 -4.67
CA LEU A 646 -3.75 10.47 -4.49
C LEU A 646 -3.49 11.91 -4.08
N THR A 647 -2.87 12.06 -2.92
CA THR A 647 -2.59 13.37 -2.33
C THR A 647 -1.18 13.41 -1.76
N TYR A 648 -0.54 14.56 -1.90
CA TYR A 648 0.76 14.85 -1.29
C TYR A 648 0.67 16.12 -0.44
N ASP A 649 1.65 16.32 0.43
CA ASP A 649 1.73 17.54 1.23
C ASP A 649 2.30 18.68 0.39
N TYR A 650 1.55 19.77 0.27
CA TYR A 650 1.99 20.98 -0.45
C TYR A 650 2.85 21.87 0.48
N ASP A 651 2.80 21.61 1.79
CA ASP A 651 3.44 22.38 2.86
C ASP A 651 3.13 23.88 2.79
N VAL A 652 1.83 24.21 2.81
CA VAL A 652 1.33 25.60 2.85
C VAL A 652 1.48 26.22 4.26
N SER A 653 2.14 25.52 5.20
CA SER A 653 2.30 25.90 6.60
C SER A 653 3.13 27.16 6.85
N ALA A 654 3.80 27.71 5.83
CA ALA A 654 4.69 28.87 5.96
C ALA A 654 4.05 30.21 5.54
N ALA A 655 2.75 30.25 5.22
CA ALA A 655 2.04 31.46 4.81
C ALA A 655 0.88 31.82 5.74
N THR A 656 1.18 32.14 7.01
CA THR A 656 0.29 32.91 7.90
C THR A 656 1.08 33.90 8.74
#